data_AF-A0A2V7XLR1-F1
#
_entry.id   AF-A0A2V7XLR1-F1
#
_cell.length_a   1.000
_cell.length_b   1.000
_cell.length_c   1.000
_cell.angle_alpha   90.00
_cell.angle_beta   90.00
_cell.angle_gamma   90.00
#
_symmetry.space_group_name_H-M   'P 1'
#
loop_
_entity.id
_entity.type
_entity.pdbx_description
1 polymer ?
#
loop_
_entity_poly.entity_id
_entity_poly.type
_entity_poly.pdbx_seq_one_letter_code
_entity_poly.pdbx_strand_id
1 'polypeptide(L)'
;SLACAGLILFLLRPLTRAPGSPLTLQPCDLATSSTVGLILSSALGLYLELLLIRWISSEIRIFAYFKNFVLIACFLGFGLGCYLTRRAISILMLGVPLVFFSAAICLPGPLRRLIDALPPLLGASSDLYFFEFGTVSITGSLITGLVTAALIALPLFILIAITFIPIGQLVGWYLETASNGIRAYSWNVLASLAGIALYTALCFADQPPIVWMLVGGVIAVALFWRARWPRWATLIAFAAAAILMLFQDTDRARVYWSPYQKLAVRPNLLDGKVVGYSLETNGSWYQNVLNLSPEFVKAHPKVTGGLPPELNAYNLPYRFAPQPTKVLVLGSGMGNDVAAALRNGSGGVTAVEIDPLIVKLGRGLHPEHPYASPKVRIIVDDARSYIQNSTEQYDLIVFSLLDSHTTASHFTNIRIDNYVYTREAFAAAKRLLRPDGVFMVKFQVEHRPWIAGRLHELLTDAFGFEPLQLEATAGYQSWGRFFITGSKQKIVAALADPRLRAYVRSRIGMPMEAVAMTTDDWPYFYQRNPGLPMSVATISLLLIVISLLAAQRIGLGFAELRLEFFLLGAGFMLLEAQIISRMALLFGTTWVVNSVVIAVLLLLIVAANAIVAARPRISVDLAYAGIIVCVAVNYLVPIQSLFYRSFFTRATVATLILCLPVFFAGIVFVRRFAAASFAAEAIGSNLLGALAGGVAESLSLWLGFRALLAVVAALYLGAWVAGRSLARFVRSPSHTAEERAPY
;
A
#
# COMPACT_ATOMS: atom_id res chain seq x y z
N SER A 1 -15.69 17.15 -15.08
CA SER A 1 -14.44 17.47 -15.81
C SER A 1 -14.24 18.99 -15.98
N LEU A 2 -15.17 19.73 -16.60
CA LEU A 2 -15.06 21.19 -16.80
C LEU A 2 -14.84 22.01 -15.51
N ALA A 3 -15.55 21.69 -14.42
CA ALA A 3 -15.37 22.36 -13.13
C ALA A 3 -13.96 22.14 -12.53
N CYS A 4 -13.42 20.91 -12.60
CA CYS A 4 -12.07 20.61 -12.13
C CYS A 4 -11.00 21.29 -13.02
N ALA A 5 -11.19 21.30 -14.34
CA ALA A 5 -10.28 21.98 -15.26
C ALA A 5 -10.26 23.51 -15.00
N GLY A 6 -11.43 24.12 -14.80
CA GLY A 6 -11.54 25.53 -14.39
C GLY A 6 -10.86 25.80 -13.05
N LEU A 7 -11.03 24.92 -12.06
CA LEU A 7 -10.37 25.01 -10.76
C LEU A 7 -8.85 24.92 -10.87
N ILE A 8 -8.33 23.95 -11.63
CA ILE A 8 -6.89 23.79 -11.86
C ILE A 8 -6.31 25.03 -12.53
N LEU A 9 -6.95 25.54 -13.59
CA LEU A 9 -6.52 26.76 -14.26
C LEU A 9 -6.54 27.97 -13.33
N PHE A 10 -7.56 28.09 -12.48
CA PHE A 10 -7.63 29.13 -11.45
C PHE A 10 -6.49 29.03 -10.43
N LEU A 11 -6.19 27.83 -9.94
CA LEU A 11 -5.13 27.60 -8.96
C LEU A 11 -3.73 27.82 -9.54
N LEU A 12 -3.52 27.58 -10.83
CA LEU A 12 -2.20 27.74 -11.50
C LEU A 12 -1.94 29.17 -12.02
N ARG A 13 -2.98 30.00 -12.19
CA ARG A 13 -2.85 31.44 -12.57
C ARG A 13 -1.85 32.27 -11.72
N PRO A 14 -1.68 32.06 -10.40
CA PRO A 14 -0.73 32.84 -9.60
C PRO A 14 0.77 32.49 -9.79
N LEU A 15 1.13 31.47 -10.58
CA LEU A 15 2.55 31.12 -10.80
C LEU A 15 3.31 32.10 -11.73
N THR A 16 2.64 33.06 -12.38
CA THR A 16 3.22 33.85 -13.50
C THR A 16 3.15 35.37 -13.36
N ARG A 17 3.06 35.93 -12.14
CA ARG A 17 3.04 37.38 -11.77
C ARG A 17 1.64 37.94 -11.47
N ALA A 18 1.38 38.19 -10.19
CA ALA A 18 0.69 39.39 -9.72
C ALA A 18 1.03 39.60 -8.22
N PRO A 19 1.92 40.55 -7.87
CA PRO A 19 2.07 40.98 -6.48
C PRO A 19 0.79 41.72 -6.06
N GLY A 20 0.06 41.22 -5.06
CA GLY A 20 -1.10 41.94 -4.52
C GLY A 20 -2.20 41.11 -3.87
N SER A 21 -2.21 39.77 -3.98
CA SER A 21 -3.20 38.96 -3.26
C SER A 21 -2.78 38.78 -1.79
N PRO A 22 -3.67 39.00 -0.81
CA PRO A 22 -3.36 38.76 0.61
C PRO A 22 -3.11 37.28 0.94
N LEU A 23 -3.41 36.37 0.01
CA LEU A 23 -3.24 34.91 0.15
C LEU A 23 -1.96 34.38 -0.53
N THR A 24 -1.19 35.28 -1.15
CA THR A 24 0.14 34.98 -1.68
C THR A 24 1.20 35.55 -0.75
N LEU A 25 2.26 34.79 -0.48
CA LEU A 25 3.36 35.20 0.39
C LEU A 25 4.70 34.84 -0.22
N GLN A 26 5.72 35.65 0.02
CA GLN A 26 7.10 35.24 -0.26
C GLN A 26 7.59 34.36 0.89
N PRO A 27 8.42 33.34 0.63
CA PRO A 27 9.00 32.52 1.70
C PRO A 27 9.71 33.36 2.78
N CYS A 28 10.37 34.46 2.39
CA CYS A 28 11.04 35.38 3.30
C CYS A 28 10.09 36.17 4.23
N ASP A 29 8.81 36.31 3.87
CA ASP A 29 7.81 36.99 4.71
C ASP A 29 7.45 36.14 5.95
N LEU A 30 7.78 34.85 5.94
CA LEU A 30 7.66 33.98 7.11
C LEU A 30 8.82 34.26 8.06
N ALA A 31 8.61 35.22 8.97
CA ALA A 31 9.60 35.60 9.97
C ALA A 31 9.89 34.51 11.04
N THR A 32 9.57 33.23 10.83
CA THR A 32 9.96 32.14 11.74
C THR A 32 11.48 31.90 11.70
N SER A 33 12.07 31.42 12.79
CA SER A 33 13.45 30.93 12.70
C SER A 33 13.54 29.88 11.58
N SER A 34 14.58 29.93 10.75
CA SER A 34 14.70 29.07 9.57
C SER A 34 14.54 27.58 9.91
N THR A 35 14.95 27.19 11.12
CA THR A 35 14.83 25.81 11.61
C THR A 35 13.40 25.41 11.98
N VAL A 36 12.63 26.26 12.68
CA VAL A 36 11.25 25.93 13.07
C VAL A 36 10.35 25.81 11.84
N GLY A 37 10.51 26.74 10.89
CA GLY A 37 9.76 26.71 9.64
C GLY A 37 10.03 25.44 8.84
N LEU A 38 11.29 25.01 8.76
CA LEU A 38 11.69 23.74 8.14
C LEU A 38 11.08 22.53 8.87
N ILE A 39 11.17 22.48 10.19
CA ILE A 39 10.63 21.35 10.96
C ILE A 39 9.11 21.22 10.72
N LEU A 40 8.37 22.33 10.78
CA LEU A 40 6.92 22.30 10.57
C LEU A 40 6.56 21.94 9.13
N SER A 41 7.26 22.48 8.12
CA SER A 41 6.97 22.15 6.72
C SER A 41 7.32 20.71 6.36
N SER A 42 8.45 20.19 6.84
CA SER A 42 8.87 18.79 6.63
C SER A 42 7.96 17.79 7.34
N ALA A 43 7.53 18.09 8.57
CA ALA A 43 6.57 17.26 9.30
C ALA A 43 5.19 17.30 8.63
N LEU A 44 4.69 18.49 8.26
CA LEU A 44 3.41 18.63 7.57
C LEU A 44 3.40 17.94 6.21
N GLY A 45 4.49 18.05 5.44
CA GLY A 45 4.62 17.44 4.12
C GLY A 45 4.42 15.93 4.19
N LEU A 46 5.21 15.24 5.00
CA LEU A 46 5.13 13.79 5.07
C LEU A 46 3.86 13.30 5.81
N TYR A 47 3.36 14.08 6.76
CA TYR A 47 2.05 13.83 7.39
C TYR A 47 0.90 13.89 6.38
N LEU A 48 0.83 14.95 5.56
CA LEU A 48 -0.20 15.10 4.54
C LEU A 48 -0.07 14.05 3.43
N GLU A 49 1.16 13.68 3.07
CA GLU A 49 1.41 12.61 2.09
C GLU A 49 0.75 11.30 2.55
N LEU A 50 1.04 10.86 3.77
CA LEU A 50 0.45 9.64 4.34
C LEU A 50 -1.07 9.75 4.50
N LEU A 51 -1.55 10.91 4.97
CA LEU A 51 -2.98 11.19 5.10
C LEU A 51 -3.69 11.03 3.76
N LEU A 52 -3.18 11.66 2.70
CA LEU A 52 -3.81 11.63 1.38
C LEU A 52 -3.70 10.24 0.75
N ILE A 53 -2.54 9.57 0.82
CA ILE A 53 -2.39 8.19 0.34
C ILE A 53 -3.45 7.30 0.96
N ARG A 54 -3.62 7.36 2.29
CA ARG A 54 -4.56 6.50 2.99
C ARG A 54 -6.01 6.89 2.80
N TRP A 55 -6.34 8.17 2.95
CA TRP A 55 -7.72 8.64 2.87
C TRP A 55 -8.27 8.54 1.44
N ILE A 56 -7.52 9.05 0.46
CA ILE A 56 -7.96 9.03 -0.95
C ILE A 56 -8.05 7.59 -1.47
N SER A 57 -7.08 6.71 -1.19
CA SER A 57 -7.16 5.31 -1.64
C SER A 57 -8.28 4.51 -0.97
N SER A 58 -8.74 4.91 0.22
CA SER A 58 -9.86 4.26 0.93
C SER A 58 -11.24 4.70 0.44
N GLU A 59 -11.35 5.95 -0.04
CA GLU A 59 -12.63 6.54 -0.47
C GLU A 59 -12.81 6.54 -1.99
N ILE A 60 -11.72 6.69 -2.74
CA ILE A 60 -11.70 6.77 -4.20
C ILE A 60 -11.00 5.52 -4.75
N ARG A 61 -11.80 4.47 -4.99
CA ARG A 61 -11.33 3.11 -5.31
C ARG A 61 -10.42 3.03 -6.56
N ILE A 62 -10.54 3.94 -7.53
CA ILE A 62 -9.60 3.98 -8.67
C ILE A 62 -8.14 4.13 -8.23
N PHE A 63 -7.87 4.86 -7.15
CA PHE A 63 -6.52 5.02 -6.61
C PHE A 63 -6.06 3.84 -5.77
N ALA A 64 -6.96 2.93 -5.39
CA ALA A 64 -6.58 1.65 -4.81
C ALA A 64 -5.87 0.77 -5.86
N TYR A 65 -6.35 0.75 -7.11
CA TYR A 65 -5.74 0.01 -8.22
C TYR A 65 -4.37 0.56 -8.66
N PHE A 66 -4.06 1.80 -8.33
CA PHE A 66 -2.77 2.42 -8.66
C PHE A 66 -2.25 3.10 -7.40
N LYS A 67 -1.90 2.32 -6.38
CA LYS A 67 -1.51 2.86 -5.06
C LYS A 67 -0.35 3.87 -5.16
N ASN A 68 0.60 3.65 -6.08
CA ASN A 68 1.70 4.58 -6.31
C ASN A 68 1.26 5.92 -6.94
N PHE A 69 0.03 6.04 -7.44
CA PHE A 69 -0.46 7.23 -8.13
C PHE A 69 -0.54 8.46 -7.22
N VAL A 70 -1.07 8.29 -6.00
CA VAL A 70 -1.14 9.40 -5.01
C VAL A 70 0.28 9.79 -4.57
N LEU A 71 1.14 8.80 -4.31
CA LEU A 71 2.55 9.03 -3.95
C LEU A 71 3.31 9.79 -5.06
N ILE A 72 3.17 9.34 -6.31
CA ILE A 72 3.74 9.97 -7.51
C ILE A 72 3.23 11.41 -7.65
N ALA A 73 1.95 11.67 -7.37
CA ALA A 73 1.40 13.03 -7.39
C ALA A 73 2.05 13.91 -6.32
N CYS A 74 2.23 13.39 -5.10
CA CYS A 74 2.89 14.10 -4.00
C CYS A 74 4.35 14.45 -4.37
N PHE A 75 5.10 13.48 -4.91
CA PHE A 75 6.49 13.70 -5.35
C PHE A 75 6.60 14.67 -6.53
N LEU A 76 5.69 14.60 -7.50
CA LEU A 76 5.62 15.58 -8.59
C LEU A 76 5.37 16.97 -8.03
N GLY A 77 4.35 17.13 -7.20
CA GLY A 77 3.98 18.41 -6.59
C GLY A 77 5.10 19.02 -5.76
N PHE A 78 5.69 18.22 -4.87
CA PHE A 78 6.80 18.64 -4.02
C PHE A 78 8.02 18.99 -4.87
N GLY A 79 8.40 18.13 -5.83
CA GLY A 79 9.54 18.33 -6.72
C GLY A 79 9.42 19.61 -7.56
N LEU A 80 8.25 19.83 -8.19
CA LEU A 80 7.95 21.08 -8.90
C LEU A 80 7.96 22.29 -7.93
N GLY A 81 7.47 22.11 -6.70
CA GLY A 81 7.56 23.12 -5.64
C GLY A 81 8.99 23.56 -5.36
N CYS A 82 9.94 22.63 -5.29
CA CYS A 82 11.35 22.97 -5.09
C CYS A 82 11.95 23.79 -6.24
N TYR A 83 11.53 23.57 -7.48
CA TYR A 83 11.92 24.43 -8.63
C TYR A 83 11.26 25.81 -8.58
N LEU A 84 10.10 25.92 -7.94
CA LEU A 84 9.34 27.17 -7.79
C LEU A 84 9.68 27.93 -6.51
N THR A 85 10.73 27.53 -5.78
CA THR A 85 11.15 28.11 -4.48
C THR A 85 11.29 29.63 -4.51
N ARG A 86 11.73 30.20 -5.64
CA ARG A 86 11.94 31.65 -5.82
C ARG A 86 10.68 32.41 -6.25
N ARG A 87 9.53 31.73 -6.39
CA ARG A 87 8.24 32.33 -6.72
C ARG A 87 7.38 32.49 -5.46
N ALA A 88 6.38 33.36 -5.54
CA ALA A 88 5.40 33.53 -4.47
C ALA A 88 4.65 32.21 -4.20
N ILE A 89 4.39 31.93 -2.93
CA ILE A 89 3.61 30.78 -2.47
C ILE A 89 2.15 31.18 -2.42
N SER A 90 1.27 30.35 -3.01
CA SER A 90 -0.19 30.51 -2.94
C SER A 90 -0.79 29.51 -1.96
N ILE A 91 -1.40 30.00 -0.88
CA ILE A 91 -2.02 29.14 0.15
C ILE A 91 -3.29 28.45 -0.37
N LEU A 92 -3.92 29.01 -1.40
CA LEU A 92 -5.06 28.39 -2.07
C LEU A 92 -4.69 27.04 -2.67
N MET A 93 -3.44 26.85 -3.13
CA MET A 93 -2.95 25.58 -3.65
C MET A 93 -2.92 24.49 -2.57
N LEU A 94 -2.74 24.85 -1.30
CA LEU A 94 -2.78 23.91 -0.18
C LEU A 94 -4.23 23.62 0.26
N GLY A 95 -5.04 24.67 0.46
CA GLY A 95 -6.37 24.51 1.08
C GLY A 95 -7.48 24.07 0.12
N VAL A 96 -7.52 24.63 -1.09
CA VAL A 96 -8.65 24.41 -2.02
C VAL A 96 -8.75 22.96 -2.50
N PRO A 97 -7.67 22.27 -2.89
CA PRO A 97 -7.75 20.85 -3.23
C PRO A 97 -8.28 20.00 -2.07
N LEU A 98 -7.86 20.25 -0.82
CA LEU A 98 -8.32 19.50 0.35
C LEU A 98 -9.83 19.68 0.59
N VAL A 99 -10.34 20.91 0.47
CA VAL A 99 -11.79 21.18 0.55
C VAL A 99 -12.52 20.51 -0.61
N PHE A 100 -11.97 20.57 -1.82
CA PHE A 100 -12.55 19.91 -2.99
C PHE A 100 -12.65 18.39 -2.80
N PHE A 101 -11.58 17.73 -2.35
CA PHE A 101 -11.60 16.29 -2.08
C PHE A 101 -12.62 15.95 -0.99
N SER A 102 -12.68 16.75 0.09
CA SER A 102 -13.66 16.56 1.16
C SER A 102 -15.08 16.68 0.63
N ALA A 103 -15.36 17.69 -0.20
CA ALA A 103 -16.67 17.86 -0.83
C ALA A 103 -17.00 16.71 -1.81
N ALA A 104 -16.04 16.31 -2.66
CA ALA A 104 -16.24 15.26 -3.65
C ALA A 104 -16.47 13.88 -3.03
N ILE A 105 -15.87 13.61 -1.87
CA ILE A 105 -15.99 12.36 -1.13
C ILE A 105 -17.22 12.36 -0.22
N CYS A 106 -17.50 13.45 0.49
CA CYS A 106 -18.48 13.44 1.58
C CYS A 106 -19.87 13.92 1.17
N LEU A 107 -20.01 14.76 0.13
CA LEU A 107 -21.31 15.26 -0.29
C LEU A 107 -21.98 14.33 -1.32
N PRO A 108 -23.28 14.03 -1.16
CA PRO A 108 -24.04 13.30 -2.17
C PRO A 108 -24.15 14.14 -3.44
N GLY A 109 -23.93 13.54 -4.61
CA GLY A 109 -23.99 14.28 -5.86
C GLY A 109 -23.59 13.49 -7.10
N PRO A 110 -23.69 14.09 -8.29
CA PRO A 110 -23.29 13.44 -9.55
C PRO A 110 -21.79 13.12 -9.59
N LEU A 111 -20.94 13.94 -8.97
CA LEU A 111 -19.49 13.68 -8.89
C LEU A 111 -19.19 12.45 -8.03
N ARG A 112 -19.82 12.32 -6.86
CA ARG A 112 -19.66 11.15 -5.99
C ARG A 112 -20.11 9.88 -6.70
N ARG A 113 -21.31 9.90 -7.32
CA ARG A 113 -21.82 8.79 -8.14
C ARG A 113 -20.88 8.42 -9.29
N LEU A 114 -20.27 9.41 -9.95
CA LEU A 114 -19.30 9.18 -11.01
C LEU A 114 -18.03 8.50 -10.48
N ILE A 115 -17.51 8.95 -9.34
CA ILE A 115 -16.34 8.36 -8.67
C ILE A 115 -16.63 6.91 -8.26
N ASP A 116 -17.79 6.64 -7.69
CA ASP A 116 -18.20 5.30 -7.26
C ASP A 116 -18.43 4.35 -8.46
N ALA A 117 -18.75 4.89 -9.64
CA ALA A 117 -18.94 4.12 -10.87
C ALA A 117 -17.64 3.82 -11.64
N LEU A 118 -16.49 4.40 -11.26
CA LEU A 118 -15.21 4.17 -11.93
C LEU A 118 -14.64 2.74 -11.82
N PRO A 119 -14.68 2.07 -10.65
CA PRO A 119 -14.05 0.77 -10.48
C PRO A 119 -14.62 -0.32 -11.41
N PRO A 120 -15.95 -0.47 -11.58
CA PRO A 120 -16.50 -1.42 -12.56
C PRO A 120 -16.01 -1.16 -13.99
N LEU A 121 -15.89 0.11 -14.39
CA LEU A 121 -15.43 0.51 -15.73
C LEU A 121 -13.96 0.16 -15.99
N LEU A 122 -13.11 0.22 -14.97
CA LEU A 122 -11.70 -0.17 -15.04
C LEU A 122 -11.47 -1.67 -14.85
N GLY A 123 -12.23 -2.30 -13.96
CA GLY A 123 -12.20 -3.74 -13.71
C GLY A 123 -12.55 -4.56 -14.96
N ALA A 124 -13.37 -4.01 -15.86
CA ALA A 124 -13.65 -4.60 -17.17
C ALA A 124 -12.47 -4.54 -18.17
N SER A 125 -11.46 -3.69 -17.94
CA SER A 125 -10.33 -3.45 -18.86
C SER A 125 -9.06 -4.25 -18.56
N SER A 126 -9.03 -4.85 -17.37
CA SER A 126 -8.02 -5.79 -16.92
C SER A 126 -8.78 -7.08 -16.63
N ASP A 127 -8.14 -8.23 -16.47
CA ASP A 127 -8.84 -9.46 -16.02
C ASP A 127 -9.39 -9.35 -14.57
N LEU A 128 -9.65 -8.12 -14.09
CA LEU A 128 -9.97 -7.68 -12.73
C LEU A 128 -11.48 -7.52 -12.53
N TYR A 129 -12.18 -8.64 -12.59
CA TYR A 129 -13.58 -8.75 -12.17
C TYR A 129 -13.75 -8.43 -10.67
N PHE A 130 -14.73 -7.59 -10.33
CA PHE A 130 -15.26 -7.43 -8.97
C PHE A 130 -16.71 -7.97 -8.96
N PHE A 131 -17.11 -8.54 -7.82
CA PHE A 131 -18.25 -9.42 -7.53
C PHE A 131 -19.67 -9.06 -8.05
N GLU A 132 -19.88 -7.96 -8.78
CA GLU A 132 -21.24 -7.46 -9.10
C GLU A 132 -21.57 -7.26 -10.59
N PHE A 133 -20.60 -7.36 -11.51
CA PHE A 133 -20.89 -7.07 -12.93
C PHE A 133 -20.37 -8.18 -13.84
N GLY A 134 -21.31 -8.80 -14.56
CA GLY A 134 -21.07 -9.89 -15.50
C GLY A 134 -20.16 -9.52 -16.68
N THR A 135 -19.84 -10.51 -17.49
CA THR A 135 -18.96 -10.40 -18.65
C THR A 135 -19.46 -9.36 -19.65
N VAL A 136 -18.71 -8.27 -19.83
CA VAL A 136 -18.83 -7.42 -21.01
C VAL A 136 -17.80 -7.93 -22.01
N SER A 137 -18.28 -8.47 -23.12
CA SER A 137 -17.47 -8.89 -24.25
C SER A 137 -16.54 -7.77 -24.72
N ILE A 138 -15.32 -8.16 -25.10
CA ILE A 138 -14.27 -7.27 -25.59
C ILE A 138 -14.78 -6.56 -26.86
N THR A 139 -15.15 -5.29 -26.72
CA THR A 139 -15.57 -4.39 -27.81
C THR A 139 -15.20 -2.95 -27.38
N GLY A 140 -15.48 -1.91 -28.19
CA GLY A 140 -15.06 -0.50 -27.96
C GLY A 140 -15.31 0.10 -26.56
N SER A 141 -16.06 -0.57 -25.68
CA SER A 141 -16.25 -0.26 -24.26
C SER A 141 -14.95 -0.17 -23.44
N LEU A 142 -13.90 -0.93 -23.79
CA LEU A 142 -12.64 -0.95 -23.01
C LEU A 142 -11.83 0.34 -23.18
N ILE A 143 -11.73 0.85 -24.41
CA ILE A 143 -11.10 2.14 -24.71
C ILE A 143 -11.91 3.27 -24.07
N THR A 144 -13.24 3.23 -24.18
CA THR A 144 -14.11 4.21 -23.53
C THR A 144 -13.96 4.20 -22.00
N GLY A 145 -13.85 3.03 -21.38
CA GLY A 145 -13.63 2.87 -19.94
C GLY A 145 -12.28 3.44 -19.49
N LEU A 146 -11.19 3.10 -20.20
CA LEU A 146 -9.85 3.63 -19.92
C LEU A 146 -9.77 5.15 -20.13
N VAL A 147 -10.37 5.69 -21.21
CA VAL A 147 -10.43 7.12 -21.47
C VAL A 147 -11.24 7.83 -20.37
N THR A 148 -12.38 7.28 -19.97
CA THR A 148 -13.21 7.85 -18.90
C THR A 148 -12.48 7.86 -17.56
N ALA A 149 -11.81 6.76 -17.23
CA ALA A 149 -10.98 6.66 -16.04
C ALA A 149 -9.82 7.66 -16.07
N ALA A 150 -9.12 7.81 -17.20
CA ALA A 150 -8.07 8.80 -17.37
C ALA A 150 -8.61 10.23 -17.22
N LEU A 151 -9.77 10.55 -17.82
CA LEU A 151 -10.41 11.87 -17.75
C LEU A 151 -10.80 12.28 -16.32
N ILE A 152 -11.01 11.32 -15.42
CA ILE A 152 -11.36 11.58 -14.02
C ILE A 152 -10.13 11.51 -13.12
N ALA A 153 -9.28 10.50 -13.29
CA ALA A 153 -8.05 10.34 -12.50
C ALA A 153 -7.06 11.49 -12.71
N LEU A 154 -6.95 12.02 -13.93
CA LEU A 154 -6.00 13.09 -14.27
C LEU A 154 -6.25 14.40 -13.52
N PRO A 155 -7.46 15.00 -13.53
CA PRO A 155 -7.70 16.20 -12.74
C PRO A 155 -7.44 16.00 -11.24
N LEU A 156 -7.81 14.83 -10.70
CA LEU A 156 -7.57 14.49 -9.29
C LEU A 156 -6.07 14.34 -8.99
N PHE A 157 -5.30 13.72 -9.88
CA PHE A 157 -3.83 13.67 -9.80
C PHE A 157 -3.22 15.06 -9.68
N ILE A 158 -3.62 15.96 -10.57
CA ILE A 158 -3.10 17.32 -10.64
C ILE A 158 -3.46 18.09 -9.35
N LEU A 159 -4.68 17.91 -8.83
CA LEU A 159 -5.08 18.53 -7.57
C LEU A 159 -4.25 18.04 -6.37
N ILE A 160 -3.90 16.75 -6.32
CA ILE A 160 -2.97 16.23 -5.31
C ILE A 160 -1.60 16.88 -5.48
N ALA A 161 -1.05 16.90 -6.71
CA ALA A 161 0.24 17.51 -6.96
C ALA A 161 0.28 19.01 -6.59
N ILE A 162 -0.77 19.76 -6.91
CA ILE A 162 -0.89 21.19 -6.55
C ILE A 162 -0.81 21.40 -5.02
N THR A 163 -1.36 20.46 -4.23
CA THR A 163 -1.34 20.52 -2.75
C THR A 163 0.08 20.55 -2.20
N PHE A 164 1.03 19.88 -2.86
CA PHE A 164 2.43 19.77 -2.40
C PHE A 164 3.36 20.86 -2.94
N ILE A 165 2.94 21.66 -3.92
CA ILE A 165 3.77 22.75 -4.46
C ILE A 165 4.18 23.74 -3.36
N PRO A 166 3.26 24.29 -2.53
CA PRO A 166 3.64 25.19 -1.43
C PRO A 166 4.62 24.58 -0.43
N ILE A 167 4.48 23.28 -0.14
CA ILE A 167 5.32 22.58 0.82
C ILE A 167 6.73 22.41 0.26
N GLY A 168 6.84 22.01 -1.02
CA GLY A 168 8.12 21.89 -1.72
C GLY A 168 8.86 23.23 -1.85
N GLN A 169 8.13 24.32 -2.11
CA GLN A 169 8.69 25.69 -2.13
C GLN A 169 9.27 26.07 -0.75
N LEU A 170 8.54 25.80 0.34
CA LEU A 170 9.00 26.11 1.69
C LEU A 170 10.23 25.30 2.09
N VAL A 171 10.19 23.98 1.91
CA VAL A 171 11.33 23.11 2.26
C VAL A 171 12.55 23.47 1.41
N GLY A 172 12.37 23.71 0.11
CA GLY A 172 13.44 24.17 -0.78
C GLY A 172 14.07 25.48 -0.29
N TRP A 173 13.24 26.46 0.07
CA TRP A 173 13.71 27.77 0.55
C TRP A 173 14.51 27.66 1.85
N TYR A 174 13.99 26.93 2.84
CA TYR A 174 14.67 26.78 4.13
C TYR A 174 15.99 26.00 4.01
N LEU A 175 16.10 25.06 3.07
CA LEU A 175 17.35 24.34 2.81
C LEU A 175 18.38 25.22 2.10
N GLU A 176 17.98 26.00 1.09
CA GLU A 176 18.87 26.93 0.37
C GLU A 176 19.42 28.05 1.26
N THR A 177 18.60 28.55 2.18
CA THR A 177 18.94 29.70 3.05
C THR A 177 19.57 29.31 4.38
N ALA A 178 19.68 28.01 4.67
CA ALA A 178 20.26 27.55 5.91
C ALA A 178 21.77 27.85 6.01
N SER A 179 22.20 28.37 7.17
CA SER A 179 23.63 28.61 7.45
C SER A 179 24.46 27.32 7.49
N ASN A 180 23.84 26.20 7.84
CA ASN A 180 24.47 24.87 7.80
C ASN A 180 23.51 23.88 7.12
N GLY A 181 23.72 23.65 5.83
CA GLY A 181 22.85 22.80 5.03
C GLY A 181 22.82 21.33 5.48
N ILE A 182 23.92 20.76 5.99
CA ILE A 182 23.93 19.36 6.46
C ILE A 182 23.03 19.21 7.70
N ARG A 183 23.13 20.17 8.64
CA ARG A 183 22.26 20.20 9.83
C ARG A 183 20.80 20.44 9.44
N ALA A 184 20.54 21.38 8.53
CA ALA A 184 19.19 21.65 8.05
C ALA A 184 18.57 20.42 7.36
N TYR A 185 19.32 19.74 6.49
CA TYR A 185 18.87 18.51 5.85
C TYR A 185 18.62 17.38 6.86
N SER A 186 19.42 17.30 7.93
CA SER A 186 19.16 16.33 9.02
C SER A 186 17.88 16.66 9.79
N TRP A 187 17.62 17.94 10.07
CA TRP A 187 16.36 18.37 10.69
C TRP A 187 15.15 18.14 9.79
N ASN A 188 15.29 18.35 8.48
CA ASN A 188 14.27 18.02 7.49
C ASN A 188 13.88 16.54 7.60
N VAL A 189 14.86 15.62 7.56
CA VAL A 189 14.61 14.18 7.63
C VAL A 189 14.01 13.76 8.98
N LEU A 190 14.53 14.28 10.10
CA LEU A 190 14.00 13.98 11.45
C LEU A 190 12.57 14.51 11.65
N ALA A 191 12.27 15.69 11.12
CA ALA A 191 10.93 16.27 11.19
C ALA A 191 9.92 15.49 10.33
N SER A 192 10.33 15.06 9.13
CA SER A 192 9.56 14.14 8.32
C SER A 192 9.25 12.83 9.06
N LEU A 193 10.24 12.25 9.75
CA LEU A 193 10.03 11.08 10.61
C LEU A 193 9.01 11.34 11.73
N ALA A 194 9.04 12.53 12.35
CA ALA A 194 8.04 12.92 13.36
C ALA A 194 6.63 13.01 12.75
N GLY A 195 6.50 13.50 11.51
CA GLY A 195 5.23 13.51 10.75
C GLY A 195 4.68 12.10 10.52
N ILE A 196 5.54 11.15 10.12
CA ILE A 196 5.17 9.73 10.00
C ILE A 196 4.70 9.20 11.35
N ALA A 197 5.49 9.38 12.41
CA ALA A 197 5.20 8.85 13.74
C ALA A 197 3.86 9.36 14.28
N LEU A 198 3.57 10.64 14.08
CA LEU A 198 2.30 11.26 14.47
C LEU A 198 1.11 10.66 13.73
N TYR A 199 1.19 10.54 12.40
CA TYR A 199 0.11 9.95 11.61
C TYR A 199 -0.12 8.47 11.97
N THR A 200 0.96 7.72 12.11
CA THR A 200 0.97 6.33 12.57
C THR A 200 0.29 6.17 13.93
N ALA A 201 0.60 7.04 14.90
CA ALA A 201 -0.04 7.01 16.22
C ALA A 201 -1.55 7.23 16.15
N LEU A 202 -2.02 8.15 15.30
CA LEU A 202 -3.46 8.39 15.10
C LEU A 202 -4.17 7.18 14.48
N CYS A 203 -3.53 6.49 13.53
CA CYS A 203 -4.06 5.26 12.94
C CYS A 203 -4.18 4.12 13.97
N PHE A 204 -3.21 3.97 14.88
CA PHE A 204 -3.27 2.99 15.97
C PHE A 204 -4.37 3.28 17.00
N ALA A 205 -4.70 4.55 17.17
CA ALA A 205 -5.77 4.98 18.07
C ALA A 205 -7.16 4.91 17.40
N ASP A 206 -7.30 4.20 16.28
CA ASP A 206 -8.53 4.04 15.48
C ASP A 206 -9.21 5.38 15.12
N GLN A 207 -8.43 6.46 14.99
CA GLN A 207 -8.98 7.81 14.80
C GLN A 207 -9.50 8.00 13.36
N PRO A 208 -10.67 8.66 13.16
CA PRO A 208 -11.23 8.91 11.84
C PRO A 208 -10.53 10.05 11.08
N PRO A 209 -10.71 10.16 9.74
CA PRO A 209 -10.08 11.17 8.88
C PRO A 209 -10.30 12.62 9.32
N ILE A 210 -11.43 12.92 9.97
CA ILE A 210 -11.68 14.25 10.53
C ILE A 210 -10.62 14.66 11.55
N VAL A 211 -10.18 13.73 12.41
CA VAL A 211 -9.11 13.99 13.38
C VAL A 211 -7.77 14.18 12.68
N TRP A 212 -7.50 13.39 11.64
CA TRP A 212 -6.28 13.56 10.84
C TRP A 212 -6.24 14.94 10.16
N MET A 213 -7.37 15.37 9.60
CA MET A 213 -7.51 16.68 8.98
C MET A 213 -7.30 17.81 10.00
N LEU A 214 -7.88 17.71 11.20
CA LEU A 214 -7.71 18.70 12.26
C LEU A 214 -6.25 18.80 12.73
N VAL A 215 -5.56 17.67 12.95
CA VAL A 215 -4.15 17.66 13.35
C VAL A 215 -3.26 18.28 12.26
N GLY A 216 -3.46 17.90 11.00
CA GLY A 216 -2.77 18.54 9.86
C GLY A 216 -3.04 20.05 9.79
N GLY A 217 -4.28 20.46 10.06
CA GLY A 217 -4.69 21.85 10.13
C GLY A 217 -3.99 22.62 11.25
N VAL A 218 -3.83 22.04 12.44
CA VAL A 218 -3.08 22.65 13.55
C VAL A 218 -1.62 22.90 13.16
N ILE A 219 -0.96 21.91 12.54
CA ILE A 219 0.43 22.05 12.08
C ILE A 219 0.52 23.14 10.98
N ALA A 220 -0.41 23.15 10.03
CA ALA A 220 -0.45 24.16 8.97
C ALA A 220 -0.69 25.58 9.53
N VAL A 221 -1.62 25.75 10.47
CA VAL A 221 -1.90 27.03 11.13
C VAL A 221 -0.69 27.51 11.94
N ALA A 222 0.02 26.60 12.61
CA ALA A 222 1.26 26.92 13.31
C ALA A 222 2.37 27.39 12.35
N LEU A 223 2.51 26.74 11.20
CA LEU A 223 3.46 27.12 10.15
C LEU A 223 3.21 28.53 9.62
N PHE A 224 1.93 28.91 9.44
CA PHE A 224 1.55 30.25 8.94
C PHE A 224 1.19 31.25 10.04
N TRP A 225 1.51 30.96 11.31
CA TRP A 225 1.01 31.72 12.48
C TRP A 225 1.25 33.24 12.40
N ARG A 226 2.39 33.65 11.85
CA ARG A 226 2.81 35.06 11.73
C ARG A 226 2.18 35.79 10.54
N ALA A 227 1.70 35.06 9.54
CA ALA A 227 1.08 35.63 8.35
C ALA A 227 -0.45 35.65 8.50
N ARG A 228 -1.01 36.81 8.90
CA ARG A 228 -2.43 36.95 9.29
C ARG A 228 -3.40 36.28 8.31
N TRP A 229 -3.35 36.64 7.03
CA TRP A 229 -4.28 36.13 6.01
C TRP A 229 -4.04 34.65 5.67
N PRO A 230 -2.81 34.20 5.38
CA PRO A 230 -2.47 32.77 5.26
C PRO A 230 -2.93 31.89 6.43
N ARG A 231 -2.77 32.37 7.67
CA ARG A 231 -3.22 31.68 8.88
C ARG A 231 -4.72 31.44 8.88
N TRP A 232 -5.50 32.49 8.62
CA TRP A 232 -6.96 32.37 8.56
C TRP A 232 -7.42 31.52 7.39
N ALA A 233 -6.79 31.66 6.22
CA ALA A 233 -7.13 30.87 5.04
C ALA A 233 -6.85 29.37 5.25
N THR A 234 -5.72 29.01 5.85
CA THR A 234 -5.43 27.62 6.21
C THR A 234 -6.40 27.10 7.26
N LEU A 235 -6.65 27.86 8.34
CA LEU A 235 -7.64 27.47 9.35
C LEU A 235 -9.03 27.21 8.73
N ILE A 236 -9.52 28.13 7.90
CA ILE A 236 -10.83 28.01 7.24
C ILE A 236 -10.85 26.80 6.31
N ALA A 237 -9.81 26.57 5.51
CA ALA A 237 -9.76 25.45 4.57
C ALA A 237 -9.78 24.10 5.31
N PHE A 238 -8.94 23.91 6.32
CA PHE A 238 -8.90 22.67 7.10
C PHE A 238 -10.17 22.47 7.93
N ALA A 239 -10.73 23.55 8.51
CA ALA A 239 -12.00 23.48 9.22
C ALA A 239 -13.16 23.13 8.26
N ALA A 240 -13.23 23.74 7.08
CA ALA A 240 -14.23 23.42 6.07
C ALA A 240 -14.11 21.96 5.59
N ALA A 241 -12.89 21.49 5.33
CA ALA A 241 -12.63 20.09 5.00
C ALA A 241 -13.12 19.14 6.11
N ALA A 242 -12.79 19.44 7.37
CA ALA A 242 -13.23 18.65 8.52
C ALA A 242 -14.77 18.67 8.70
N ILE A 243 -15.40 19.83 8.55
CA ILE A 243 -16.86 19.99 8.65
C ILE A 243 -17.57 19.18 7.55
N LEU A 244 -17.06 19.20 6.32
CA LEU A 244 -17.62 18.42 5.21
C LEU A 244 -17.65 16.91 5.52
N MET A 245 -16.65 16.41 6.26
CA MET A 245 -16.60 14.99 6.66
C MET A 245 -17.70 14.59 7.66
N LEU A 246 -18.33 15.54 8.35
CA LEU A 246 -19.46 15.28 9.24
C LEU A 246 -20.76 14.95 8.48
N PHE A 247 -20.85 15.32 7.19
CA PHE A 247 -22.03 15.11 6.35
C PHE A 247 -22.01 13.78 5.59
N GLN A 248 -21.09 12.87 5.93
CA GLN A 248 -21.00 11.58 5.24
C GLN A 248 -22.23 10.72 5.54
N ASP A 249 -23.00 10.42 4.50
CA ASP A 249 -24.17 9.55 4.61
C ASP A 249 -23.72 8.13 4.99
N THR A 250 -24.25 7.63 6.11
CA THR A 250 -23.90 6.35 6.72
C THR A 250 -25.14 5.52 6.99
N ASP A 251 -26.05 5.45 6.01
CA ASP A 251 -27.24 4.58 5.94
C ASP A 251 -27.15 3.29 6.80
N ARG A 252 -27.49 3.44 8.09
CA ARG A 252 -27.45 2.44 9.19
C ARG A 252 -26.11 1.72 9.43
N ALA A 253 -25.02 2.10 8.76
CA ALA A 253 -23.72 1.49 8.90
C ALA A 253 -22.92 2.15 10.02
N ARG A 254 -22.30 1.35 10.89
CA ARG A 254 -21.28 1.87 11.82
C ARG A 254 -19.92 1.82 11.15
N VAL A 255 -19.33 2.99 10.92
CA VAL A 255 -18.02 3.12 10.28
C VAL A 255 -16.92 3.21 11.33
N TYR A 256 -15.86 2.44 11.14
CA TYR A 256 -14.65 2.47 11.94
C TYR A 256 -13.43 2.59 11.02
N TRP A 257 -12.32 3.09 11.58
CA TRP A 257 -11.07 3.26 10.86
C TRP A 257 -9.99 2.43 11.56
N SER A 258 -9.83 1.18 11.14
CA SER A 258 -8.77 0.32 11.68
C SER A 258 -7.41 0.81 11.14
N PRO A 259 -6.29 0.42 11.76
CA PRO A 259 -4.96 0.76 11.23
C PRO A 259 -4.72 0.27 9.80
N TYR A 260 -5.50 -0.70 9.30
CA TYR A 260 -5.38 -1.25 7.96
C TYR A 260 -6.36 -0.61 6.96
N GLN A 261 -7.60 -0.34 7.37
CA GLN A 261 -8.67 -0.03 6.42
C GLN A 261 -9.90 0.63 7.06
N LYS A 262 -10.75 1.21 6.21
CA LYS A 262 -12.10 1.66 6.59
C LYS A 262 -13.01 0.45 6.71
N LEU A 263 -13.61 0.22 7.87
CA LEU A 263 -14.58 -0.84 8.13
C LEU A 263 -15.99 -0.26 8.23
N ALA A 264 -16.97 -0.83 7.54
CA ALA A 264 -18.37 -0.47 7.68
C ALA A 264 -19.18 -1.71 8.05
N VAL A 265 -19.81 -1.70 9.22
CA VAL A 265 -20.60 -2.82 9.75
C VAL A 265 -22.08 -2.50 9.63
N ARG A 266 -22.83 -3.39 8.96
CA ARG A 266 -24.29 -3.31 8.81
C ARG A 266 -24.97 -4.52 9.47
N PRO A 267 -26.05 -4.33 10.24
CA PRO A 267 -26.81 -5.45 10.77
C PRO A 267 -27.64 -6.13 9.67
N ASN A 268 -27.61 -7.47 9.65
CA ASN A 268 -28.49 -8.27 8.81
C ASN A 268 -29.75 -8.60 9.61
N LEU A 269 -30.91 -8.18 9.10
CA LEU A 269 -32.20 -8.34 9.78
C LEU A 269 -33.02 -9.46 9.14
N LEU A 270 -33.62 -10.33 9.97
CA LEU A 270 -34.67 -11.28 9.60
C LEU A 270 -35.86 -11.01 10.52
N ASP A 271 -37.04 -10.75 9.96
CA ASP A 271 -38.26 -10.38 10.70
C ASP A 271 -38.03 -9.24 11.72
N GLY A 272 -37.23 -8.24 11.33
CA GLY A 272 -36.89 -7.09 12.17
C GLY A 272 -35.86 -7.36 13.27
N LYS A 273 -35.37 -8.60 13.42
CA LYS A 273 -34.35 -8.98 14.42
C LYS A 273 -32.99 -9.15 13.76
N VAL A 274 -31.93 -8.74 14.47
CA VAL A 274 -30.55 -8.94 14.01
C VAL A 274 -30.19 -10.42 14.08
N VAL A 275 -29.87 -11.01 12.94
CA VAL A 275 -29.43 -12.42 12.82
C VAL A 275 -27.95 -12.57 12.46
N GLY A 276 -27.29 -11.47 12.17
CA GLY A 276 -25.89 -11.42 11.78
C GLY A 276 -25.47 -10.03 11.37
N TYR A 277 -24.28 -9.92 10.79
CA TYR A 277 -23.72 -8.65 10.35
C TYR A 277 -23.05 -8.81 8.99
N SER A 278 -23.08 -7.78 8.17
CA SER A 278 -22.27 -7.65 6.96
C SER A 278 -21.16 -6.66 7.25
N LEU A 279 -19.92 -7.04 6.94
CA LEU A 279 -18.74 -6.19 7.05
C LEU A 279 -18.27 -5.83 5.65
N GLU A 280 -18.07 -4.53 5.43
CA GLU A 280 -17.44 -3.96 4.26
C GLU A 280 -16.09 -3.35 4.62
N THR A 281 -15.15 -3.44 3.70
CA THR A 281 -13.82 -2.83 3.76
C THR A 281 -13.67 -1.84 2.62
N ASN A 282 -13.43 -0.56 2.92
CA ASN A 282 -13.27 0.51 1.93
C ASN A 282 -14.46 0.60 0.94
N GLY A 283 -15.66 0.31 1.44
CA GLY A 283 -16.91 0.30 0.68
C GLY A 283 -17.13 -0.94 -0.19
N SER A 284 -16.24 -1.92 -0.15
CA SER A 284 -16.42 -3.21 -0.81
C SER A 284 -16.85 -4.27 0.20
N TRP A 285 -17.71 -5.20 -0.22
CA TRP A 285 -18.07 -6.35 0.60
C TRP A 285 -16.83 -7.14 1.00
N TYR A 286 -16.76 -7.56 2.27
CA TYR A 286 -15.63 -8.31 2.83
C TYR A 286 -16.06 -9.66 3.42
N GLN A 287 -17.00 -9.65 4.37
CA GLN A 287 -17.51 -10.88 4.97
C GLN A 287 -18.92 -10.72 5.52
N ASN A 288 -19.63 -11.85 5.62
CA ASN A 288 -20.87 -11.94 6.38
C ASN A 288 -20.64 -12.76 7.65
N VAL A 289 -21.07 -12.19 8.76
CA VAL A 289 -21.11 -12.82 10.07
C VAL A 289 -22.45 -13.50 10.23
N LEU A 290 -22.43 -14.83 10.19
CA LEU A 290 -23.63 -15.65 10.16
C LEU A 290 -23.85 -16.35 11.49
N ASN A 291 -25.11 -16.52 11.88
CA ASN A 291 -25.46 -17.43 12.96
C ASN A 291 -25.68 -18.84 12.38
N LEU A 292 -24.74 -19.75 12.64
CA LEU A 292 -24.83 -21.15 12.22
C LEU A 292 -24.92 -22.10 13.42
N SER A 293 -25.39 -21.60 14.57
CA SER A 293 -25.67 -22.44 15.73
C SER A 293 -26.74 -23.49 15.42
N PRO A 294 -26.66 -24.70 16.00
CA PRO A 294 -27.66 -25.75 15.77
C PRO A 294 -29.09 -25.30 16.05
N GLU A 295 -29.28 -24.50 17.10
CA GLU A 295 -30.58 -23.97 17.51
C GLU A 295 -31.16 -23.02 16.46
N PHE A 296 -30.34 -22.09 15.96
CA PHE A 296 -30.76 -21.12 14.95
C PHE A 296 -31.08 -21.79 13.61
N VAL A 297 -30.21 -22.69 13.15
CA VAL A 297 -30.37 -23.39 11.88
C VAL A 297 -31.61 -24.30 11.90
N LYS A 298 -31.88 -24.96 13.04
CA LYS A 298 -33.09 -25.78 13.22
C LYS A 298 -34.36 -24.93 13.21
N ALA A 299 -34.33 -23.74 13.80
CA ALA A 299 -35.46 -22.81 13.80
C ALA A 299 -35.69 -22.15 12.43
N HIS A 300 -34.65 -22.02 11.59
CA HIS A 300 -34.72 -21.34 10.30
C HIS A 300 -34.21 -22.22 9.14
N PRO A 301 -34.83 -23.38 8.85
CA PRO A 301 -34.33 -24.33 7.85
C PRO A 301 -34.34 -23.78 6.42
N LYS A 302 -35.19 -22.79 6.13
CA LYS A 302 -35.22 -22.09 4.83
C LYS A 302 -33.96 -21.25 4.59
N VAL A 303 -33.33 -20.78 5.67
CA VAL A 303 -32.14 -19.91 5.60
C VAL A 303 -30.95 -20.69 5.04
N THR A 304 -30.75 -21.95 5.43
CA THR A 304 -29.65 -22.78 4.91
C THR A 304 -29.88 -23.34 3.50
N GLY A 305 -31.00 -23.00 2.84
CA GLY A 305 -31.32 -23.51 1.51
C GLY A 305 -31.57 -25.01 1.47
N GLY A 306 -31.93 -25.63 2.60
CA GLY A 306 -32.15 -27.08 2.71
C GLY A 306 -30.88 -27.94 2.71
N LEU A 307 -29.68 -27.35 2.62
CA LEU A 307 -28.42 -28.07 2.77
C LEU A 307 -28.25 -28.55 4.22
N PRO A 308 -27.84 -29.82 4.42
CA PRO A 308 -27.51 -30.33 5.75
C PRO A 308 -26.43 -29.45 6.42
N PRO A 309 -26.55 -29.13 7.72
CA PRO A 309 -25.60 -28.27 8.42
C PRO A 309 -24.14 -28.73 8.29
N GLU A 310 -23.92 -30.04 8.27
CA GLU A 310 -22.61 -30.67 8.14
C GLU A 310 -21.96 -30.50 6.74
N LEU A 311 -22.75 -30.19 5.72
CA LEU A 311 -22.29 -29.91 4.35
C LEU A 311 -22.20 -28.40 4.06
N ASN A 312 -22.44 -27.56 5.08
CA ASN A 312 -22.18 -26.14 5.00
C ASN A 312 -20.69 -25.88 4.74
N ALA A 313 -20.37 -24.89 3.91
CA ALA A 313 -18.99 -24.55 3.55
C ALA A 313 -18.04 -24.37 4.76
N TYR A 314 -18.53 -23.83 5.88
CA TYR A 314 -17.71 -23.68 7.09
C TYR A 314 -17.49 -25.00 7.84
N ASN A 315 -18.45 -25.94 7.78
CA ASN A 315 -18.38 -27.22 8.48
C ASN A 315 -17.74 -28.34 7.62
N LEU A 316 -17.67 -28.15 6.30
CA LEU A 316 -17.09 -29.09 5.35
C LEU A 316 -15.65 -29.54 5.67
N PRO A 317 -14.71 -28.68 6.13
CA PRO A 317 -13.35 -29.12 6.53
C PRO A 317 -13.36 -30.30 7.51
N TYR A 318 -14.32 -30.31 8.42
CA TYR A 318 -14.42 -31.29 9.50
C TYR A 318 -15.06 -32.62 9.06
N ARG A 319 -15.55 -32.71 7.83
CA ARG A 319 -15.90 -34.00 7.21
C ARG A 319 -14.66 -34.79 6.79
N PHE A 320 -13.56 -34.09 6.47
CA PHE A 320 -12.27 -34.69 6.11
C PHE A 320 -11.33 -34.85 7.31
N ALA A 321 -11.47 -34.00 8.32
CA ALA A 321 -10.78 -34.11 9.60
C ALA A 321 -11.81 -34.05 10.76
N PRO A 322 -12.48 -35.16 11.09
CA PRO A 322 -13.47 -35.18 12.17
C PRO A 322 -12.79 -34.98 13.54
N GLN A 323 -13.39 -34.13 14.38
CA GLN A 323 -12.96 -33.84 15.77
C GLN A 323 -11.43 -33.60 15.92
N PRO A 324 -10.85 -32.65 15.16
CA PRO A 324 -9.41 -32.39 15.23
C PRO A 324 -9.03 -31.89 16.62
N THR A 325 -7.88 -32.33 17.15
CA THR A 325 -7.42 -31.85 18.46
C THR A 325 -6.94 -30.41 18.36
N LYS A 326 -6.27 -30.03 17.26
CA LYS A 326 -5.74 -28.69 17.06
C LYS A 326 -5.95 -28.19 15.63
N VAL A 327 -6.60 -27.03 15.51
CA VAL A 327 -6.94 -26.40 14.22
C VAL A 327 -6.22 -25.06 14.09
N LEU A 328 -5.67 -24.78 12.91
CA LEU A 328 -5.20 -23.46 12.53
C LEU A 328 -6.16 -22.86 11.51
N VAL A 329 -6.74 -21.71 11.84
CA VAL A 329 -7.54 -20.90 10.92
C VAL A 329 -6.75 -19.64 10.59
N LEU A 330 -6.37 -19.50 9.32
CA LEU A 330 -5.69 -18.30 8.82
C LEU A 330 -6.71 -17.43 8.07
N GLY A 331 -6.78 -16.14 8.42
CA GLY A 331 -7.84 -15.25 7.94
C GLY A 331 -9.14 -15.47 8.70
N SER A 332 -9.07 -15.51 10.05
CA SER A 332 -10.21 -15.93 10.86
C SER A 332 -11.40 -14.93 10.87
N GLY A 333 -11.18 -13.70 10.41
CA GLY A 333 -12.22 -12.70 10.22
C GLY A 333 -12.95 -12.36 11.53
N MET A 334 -14.26 -12.26 11.45
CA MET A 334 -15.11 -12.07 12.64
C MET A 334 -15.46 -13.40 13.34
N GLY A 335 -15.01 -14.55 12.82
CA GLY A 335 -14.97 -15.81 13.57
C GLY A 335 -15.83 -16.97 13.06
N ASN A 336 -16.46 -16.92 11.87
CA ASN A 336 -17.33 -18.03 11.43
C ASN A 336 -16.61 -19.38 11.25
N ASP A 337 -15.37 -19.40 10.76
CA ASP A 337 -14.55 -20.62 10.68
C ASP A 337 -14.11 -21.12 12.05
N VAL A 338 -13.88 -20.20 12.99
CA VAL A 338 -13.56 -20.52 14.39
C VAL A 338 -14.79 -21.12 15.08
N ALA A 339 -15.97 -20.54 14.85
CA ALA A 339 -17.24 -21.10 15.31
C ALA A 339 -17.46 -22.50 14.74
N ALA A 340 -17.14 -22.71 13.46
CA ALA A 340 -17.21 -24.04 12.85
C ALA A 340 -16.25 -25.05 13.49
N ALA A 341 -15.02 -24.64 13.81
CA ALA A 341 -14.08 -25.48 14.54
C ALA A 341 -14.63 -25.94 15.89
N LEU A 342 -15.25 -25.02 16.64
CA LEU A 342 -15.85 -25.31 17.93
C LEU A 342 -17.08 -26.22 17.81
N ARG A 343 -17.98 -25.93 16.86
CA ARG A 343 -19.17 -26.77 16.59
C ARG A 343 -18.81 -28.20 16.22
N ASN A 344 -17.69 -28.39 15.52
CA ASN A 344 -17.20 -29.72 15.12
C ASN A 344 -16.28 -30.37 16.16
N GLY A 345 -16.30 -29.87 17.40
CA GLY A 345 -15.67 -30.54 18.54
C GLY A 345 -14.16 -30.36 18.64
N SER A 346 -13.58 -29.33 18.00
CA SER A 346 -12.14 -29.08 18.09
C SER A 346 -11.66 -28.95 19.54
N GLY A 347 -10.51 -29.57 19.83
CA GLY A 347 -9.84 -29.48 21.14
C GLY A 347 -9.22 -28.11 21.40
N GLY A 348 -8.77 -27.42 20.35
CA GLY A 348 -8.16 -26.09 20.40
C GLY A 348 -8.04 -25.46 19.02
N VAL A 349 -8.21 -24.14 18.95
CA VAL A 349 -8.21 -23.38 17.69
C VAL A 349 -7.23 -22.21 17.82
N THR A 350 -6.22 -22.16 16.95
CA THR A 350 -5.44 -20.95 16.71
C THR A 350 -6.12 -20.15 15.61
N ALA A 351 -6.62 -18.97 15.93
CA ALA A 351 -7.25 -18.05 15.00
C ALA A 351 -6.31 -16.90 14.69
N VAL A 352 -5.78 -16.84 13.46
CA VAL A 352 -4.87 -15.78 13.00
C VAL A 352 -5.66 -14.79 12.17
N GLU A 353 -5.60 -13.51 12.57
CA GLU A 353 -6.23 -12.39 11.87
C GLU A 353 -5.30 -11.19 11.92
N ILE A 354 -5.16 -10.45 10.82
CA ILE A 354 -4.22 -9.33 10.75
C ILE A 354 -4.80 -8.05 11.35
N ASP A 355 -6.12 -7.86 11.24
CA ASP A 355 -6.79 -6.65 11.70
C ASP A 355 -7.36 -6.80 13.14
N PRO A 356 -6.76 -6.12 14.14
CA PRO A 356 -7.22 -6.23 15.53
C PRO A 356 -8.66 -5.72 15.72
N LEU A 357 -9.11 -4.79 14.88
CA LEU A 357 -10.46 -4.24 14.99
C LEU A 357 -11.51 -5.23 14.48
N ILE A 358 -11.20 -6.02 13.45
CA ILE A 358 -12.07 -7.10 12.98
C ILE A 358 -12.25 -8.16 14.09
N VAL A 359 -11.18 -8.55 14.78
CA VAL A 359 -11.27 -9.45 15.93
C VAL A 359 -12.12 -8.85 17.06
N LYS A 360 -11.92 -7.56 17.37
CA LYS A 360 -12.70 -6.85 18.40
C LYS A 360 -14.19 -6.82 18.05
N LEU A 361 -14.52 -6.54 16.79
CA LEU A 361 -15.90 -6.59 16.29
C LEU A 361 -16.45 -8.02 16.36
N GLY A 362 -15.67 -9.04 15.98
CA GLY A 362 -16.06 -10.45 16.07
C GLY A 362 -16.38 -10.89 17.49
N ARG A 363 -15.56 -10.49 18.48
CA ARG A 363 -15.83 -10.75 19.91
C ARG A 363 -17.16 -10.16 20.37
N GLY A 364 -17.48 -8.94 19.95
CA GLY A 364 -18.66 -8.21 20.41
C GLY A 364 -19.95 -8.51 19.64
N LEU A 365 -19.85 -8.85 18.34
CA LEU A 365 -21.00 -8.91 17.43
C LEU A 365 -21.27 -10.31 16.86
N HIS A 366 -20.33 -11.25 16.91
CA HIS A 366 -20.56 -12.57 16.34
C HIS A 366 -21.62 -13.34 17.17
N PRO A 367 -22.75 -13.80 16.57
CA PRO A 367 -23.86 -14.40 17.32
C PRO A 367 -23.49 -15.63 18.15
N GLU A 368 -22.53 -16.43 17.66
CA GLU A 368 -22.05 -17.64 18.36
C GLU A 368 -20.90 -17.39 19.35
N HIS A 369 -20.42 -16.15 19.49
CA HIS A 369 -19.32 -15.76 20.38
C HIS A 369 -18.08 -16.68 20.38
N PRO A 370 -17.54 -17.10 19.21
CA PRO A 370 -16.48 -18.11 19.14
C PRO A 370 -15.20 -17.67 19.86
N TYR A 371 -14.88 -16.38 19.79
CA TYR A 371 -13.70 -15.78 20.42
C TYR A 371 -13.77 -15.67 21.95
N ALA A 372 -14.92 -15.96 22.57
CA ALA A 372 -15.05 -16.03 24.03
C ALA A 372 -14.70 -17.43 24.59
N SER A 373 -14.58 -18.45 23.72
CA SER A 373 -14.28 -19.81 24.14
C SER A 373 -12.84 -19.94 24.66
N PRO A 374 -12.59 -20.63 25.79
CA PRO A 374 -11.25 -20.88 26.30
C PRO A 374 -10.40 -21.79 25.39
N LYS A 375 -11.05 -22.46 24.42
CA LYS A 375 -10.37 -23.29 23.41
C LYS A 375 -9.77 -22.48 22.27
N VAL A 376 -10.05 -21.18 22.18
CA VAL A 376 -9.61 -20.32 21.09
C VAL A 376 -8.46 -19.44 21.53
N ARG A 377 -7.33 -19.53 20.83
CA ARG A 377 -6.20 -18.61 20.95
C ARG A 377 -6.16 -17.70 19.73
N ILE A 378 -6.37 -16.41 19.97
CA ILE A 378 -6.32 -15.38 18.94
C ILE A 378 -4.88 -14.90 18.80
N ILE A 379 -4.41 -14.83 17.56
CA ILE A 379 -3.12 -14.27 17.19
C ILE A 379 -3.38 -13.13 16.21
N VAL A 380 -3.02 -11.90 16.62
CA VAL A 380 -3.08 -10.74 15.71
C VAL A 380 -1.75 -10.64 14.98
N ASP A 381 -1.67 -11.25 13.81
CA ASP A 381 -0.46 -11.32 12.98
C ASP A 381 -0.82 -11.54 11.51
N ASP A 382 0.13 -11.24 10.63
CA ASP A 382 0.07 -11.64 9.23
C ASP A 382 0.19 -13.17 9.10
N ALA A 383 -0.61 -13.77 8.21
CA ALA A 383 -0.66 -15.23 8.05
C ALA A 383 0.68 -15.80 7.58
N ARG A 384 1.38 -15.12 6.65
CA ARG A 384 2.69 -15.55 6.16
C ARG A 384 3.74 -15.48 7.27
N SER A 385 3.77 -14.39 8.04
CA SER A 385 4.60 -14.24 9.24
C SER A 385 4.36 -15.36 10.25
N TYR A 386 3.10 -15.62 10.60
CA TYR A 386 2.76 -16.67 11.56
C TYR A 386 3.23 -18.05 11.10
N ILE A 387 2.94 -18.42 9.84
CA ILE A 387 3.35 -19.71 9.26
C ILE A 387 4.87 -19.89 9.34
N GLN A 388 5.61 -18.82 9.07
CA GLN A 388 7.05 -18.87 8.98
C GLN A 388 7.73 -18.95 10.35
N ASN A 389 7.14 -18.31 11.37
CA ASN A 389 7.68 -18.21 12.72
C ASN A 389 7.21 -19.32 13.67
N SER A 390 6.05 -19.92 13.41
CA SER A 390 5.49 -20.96 14.27
C SER A 390 6.25 -22.28 14.14
N THR A 391 6.35 -23.00 15.25
CA THR A 391 6.86 -24.39 15.30
C THR A 391 5.77 -25.37 15.74
N GLU A 392 4.53 -24.89 15.86
CA GLU A 392 3.41 -25.72 16.28
C GLU A 392 2.93 -26.63 15.16
N GLN A 393 2.34 -27.78 15.54
CA GLN A 393 1.73 -28.70 14.58
C GLN A 393 0.22 -28.81 14.76
N TYR A 394 -0.48 -28.95 13.63
CA TYR A 394 -1.94 -28.91 13.53
C TYR A 394 -2.50 -30.16 12.82
N ASP A 395 -3.67 -30.62 13.27
CA ASP A 395 -4.40 -31.72 12.61
C ASP A 395 -5.16 -31.22 11.37
N LEU A 396 -5.57 -29.96 11.39
CA LEU A 396 -6.28 -29.29 10.31
C LEU A 396 -5.77 -27.86 10.18
N ILE A 397 -5.36 -27.48 8.97
CA ILE A 397 -5.05 -26.10 8.62
C ILE A 397 -6.05 -25.64 7.57
N VAL A 398 -6.75 -24.54 7.85
CA VAL A 398 -7.73 -23.92 6.96
C VAL A 398 -7.24 -22.53 6.58
N PHE A 399 -6.91 -22.35 5.30
CA PHE A 399 -6.79 -21.03 4.68
C PHE A 399 -8.22 -20.59 4.36
N SER A 400 -8.81 -19.75 5.21
CA SER A 400 -10.21 -19.36 5.06
C SER A 400 -10.31 -18.06 4.29
N LEU A 401 -10.44 -18.15 2.96
CA LEU A 401 -10.60 -16.98 2.10
C LEU A 401 -9.62 -15.86 2.49
N LEU A 402 -8.33 -16.21 2.56
CA LEU A 402 -7.24 -15.26 2.76
C LEU A 402 -7.11 -14.40 1.49
N ASP A 403 -8.13 -13.61 1.22
CA ASP A 403 -8.17 -12.48 0.30
C ASP A 403 -8.43 -11.27 1.17
N SER A 404 -7.42 -10.44 1.33
CA SER A 404 -7.47 -9.30 2.20
C SER A 404 -8.51 -8.26 1.75
N HIS A 405 -8.98 -8.30 0.48
CA HIS A 405 -9.78 -7.26 -0.18
C HIS A 405 -9.27 -5.83 0.10
N THR A 406 -8.01 -5.72 0.51
CA THR A 406 -7.40 -4.46 0.91
C THR A 406 -7.37 -3.55 -0.31
N THR A 407 -7.44 -2.25 -0.10
CA THR A 407 -7.28 -1.21 -1.13
C THR A 407 -5.90 -1.20 -1.79
N ALA A 408 -5.12 -2.26 -1.63
CA ALA A 408 -3.91 -2.53 -2.37
C ALA A 408 -4.27 -3.08 -3.76
N SER A 409 -3.84 -2.36 -4.80
CA SER A 409 -3.87 -2.84 -6.19
C SER A 409 -3.47 -4.31 -6.30
N HIS A 410 -4.12 -5.06 -7.20
CA HIS A 410 -3.64 -6.40 -7.58
C HIS A 410 -2.20 -6.39 -8.13
N PHE A 411 -1.69 -5.21 -8.53
CA PHE A 411 -0.37 -4.98 -9.10
C PHE A 411 0.59 -4.21 -8.15
N THR A 412 0.31 -4.15 -6.84
CA THR A 412 1.25 -3.56 -5.86
C THR A 412 2.07 -4.63 -5.15
N ASN A 413 3.34 -4.30 -4.90
CA ASN A 413 4.33 -5.16 -4.25
C ASN A 413 4.09 -5.37 -2.75
N ILE A 414 3.16 -4.60 -2.17
CA ILE A 414 2.87 -4.61 -0.72
C ILE A 414 1.50 -5.27 -0.45
N ARG A 415 0.88 -5.92 -1.44
CA ARG A 415 -0.37 -6.65 -1.20
C ARG A 415 -0.10 -7.91 -0.38
N ILE A 416 -0.83 -8.05 0.73
CA ILE A 416 -0.68 -9.12 1.71
C ILE A 416 -0.85 -10.51 1.06
N ASP A 417 -1.88 -10.64 0.22
CA ASP A 417 -2.27 -11.90 -0.44
C ASP A 417 -1.18 -12.49 -1.34
N ASN A 418 -0.32 -11.64 -1.89
CA ASN A 418 0.75 -12.06 -2.80
C ASN A 418 1.72 -13.04 -2.11
N TYR A 419 1.93 -12.88 -0.81
CA TYR A 419 2.97 -13.61 -0.07
C TYR A 419 2.48 -14.87 0.66
N VAL A 420 1.16 -15.11 0.71
CA VAL A 420 0.57 -16.31 1.34
C VAL A 420 0.32 -17.45 0.35
N TYR A 421 0.31 -17.15 -0.96
CA TYR A 421 0.10 -18.13 -2.04
C TYR A 421 1.33 -18.29 -2.92
N THR A 422 2.51 -18.47 -2.30
CA THR A 422 3.76 -18.82 -3.01
C THR A 422 4.12 -20.28 -2.77
N ARG A 423 4.99 -20.84 -3.62
CA ARG A 423 5.60 -22.16 -3.40
C ARG A 423 6.20 -22.27 -1.99
N GLU A 424 6.95 -21.25 -1.57
CA GLU A 424 7.59 -21.19 -0.26
C GLU A 424 6.58 -21.05 0.89
N ALA A 425 5.45 -20.39 0.66
CA ALA A 425 4.36 -20.29 1.64
C ALA A 425 3.70 -21.63 1.91
N PHE A 426 3.33 -22.38 0.87
CA PHE A 426 2.75 -23.70 1.05
C PHE A 426 3.74 -24.73 1.59
N ALA A 427 5.01 -24.68 1.16
CA ALA A 427 6.06 -25.50 1.75
C ALA A 427 6.23 -25.22 3.25
N ALA A 428 6.18 -23.95 3.67
CA ALA A 428 6.24 -23.58 5.08
C ALA A 428 4.99 -24.02 5.85
N ALA A 429 3.80 -23.85 5.27
CA ALA A 429 2.53 -24.27 5.88
C ALA A 429 2.46 -25.79 6.07
N LYS A 430 2.99 -26.56 5.11
CA LYS A 430 3.10 -28.03 5.21
C LYS A 430 3.93 -28.46 6.42
N ARG A 431 4.97 -27.71 6.82
CA ARG A 431 5.77 -28.04 8.04
C ARG A 431 4.96 -27.94 9.33
N LEU A 432 3.90 -27.13 9.35
CA LEU A 432 3.00 -26.99 10.49
C LEU A 432 1.88 -28.04 10.50
N LEU A 433 1.76 -28.83 9.43
CA LEU A 433 0.78 -29.90 9.36
C LEU A 433 1.35 -31.18 9.98
N ARG A 434 0.57 -31.84 10.83
CA ARG A 434 0.93 -33.19 11.31
C ARG A 434 0.99 -34.18 10.14
N PRO A 435 1.74 -35.29 10.25
CA PRO A 435 1.85 -36.29 9.18
C PRO A 435 0.51 -36.84 8.69
N ASP A 436 -0.47 -36.96 9.59
CA ASP A 436 -1.84 -37.41 9.31
C ASP A 436 -2.84 -36.25 9.20
N GLY A 437 -2.38 -34.99 9.15
CA GLY A 437 -3.22 -33.81 9.11
C GLY A 437 -3.86 -33.56 7.73
N VAL A 438 -4.91 -32.76 7.70
CA VAL A 438 -5.57 -32.30 6.47
C VAL A 438 -5.32 -30.81 6.26
N PHE A 439 -5.01 -30.44 5.02
CA PHE A 439 -4.78 -29.06 4.63
C PHE A 439 -5.86 -28.62 3.65
N MET A 440 -6.42 -27.44 3.86
CA MET A 440 -7.52 -26.93 3.05
C MET A 440 -7.32 -25.47 2.69
N VAL A 441 -7.44 -25.19 1.39
CA VAL A 441 -7.54 -23.83 0.86
C VAL A 441 -8.96 -23.59 0.40
N LYS A 442 -9.63 -22.62 1.02
CA LYS A 442 -10.93 -22.12 0.59
C LYS A 442 -10.70 -20.78 -0.09
N PHE A 443 -11.02 -20.70 -1.39
CA PHE A 443 -10.78 -19.50 -2.20
C PHE A 443 -11.91 -19.28 -3.20
N GLN A 444 -12.19 -18.03 -3.57
CA GLN A 444 -13.13 -17.73 -4.65
C GLN A 444 -12.37 -17.60 -5.98
N VAL A 445 -12.53 -18.58 -6.88
CA VAL A 445 -11.87 -18.57 -8.21
C VAL A 445 -12.86 -18.38 -9.37
N GLU A 446 -14.05 -17.85 -9.09
CA GLU A 446 -15.12 -17.68 -10.07
C GLU A 446 -14.67 -16.82 -11.26
N HIS A 447 -14.99 -17.29 -12.48
CA HIS A 447 -14.54 -16.72 -13.75
C HIS A 447 -13.00 -16.65 -13.96
N ARG A 448 -12.19 -17.31 -13.12
CA ARG A 448 -10.71 -17.33 -13.21
C ARG A 448 -10.14 -18.75 -13.13
N PRO A 449 -10.30 -19.57 -14.19
CA PRO A 449 -9.79 -20.94 -14.20
C PRO A 449 -8.26 -21.01 -13.97
N TRP A 450 -7.53 -19.97 -14.34
CA TRP A 450 -6.08 -19.89 -14.12
C TRP A 450 -5.67 -19.70 -12.66
N ILE A 451 -6.47 -19.03 -11.80
CA ILE A 451 -6.18 -18.98 -10.36
C ILE A 451 -6.38 -20.38 -9.76
N ALA A 452 -7.45 -21.05 -10.21
CA ALA A 452 -7.76 -22.40 -9.78
C ALA A 452 -6.63 -23.39 -10.16
N GLY A 453 -6.14 -23.31 -11.40
CA GLY A 453 -4.99 -24.09 -11.87
C GLY A 453 -3.68 -23.74 -11.16
N ARG A 454 -3.41 -22.46 -10.88
CA ARG A 454 -2.25 -22.05 -10.06
C ARG A 454 -2.28 -22.66 -8.67
N LEU A 455 -3.40 -22.56 -7.96
CA LEU A 455 -3.56 -23.16 -6.63
C LEU A 455 -3.38 -24.68 -6.68
N HIS A 456 -3.94 -25.32 -7.70
CA HIS A 456 -3.77 -26.74 -7.94
C HIS A 456 -2.27 -27.10 -8.08
N GLU A 457 -1.54 -26.44 -8.98
CA GLU A 457 -0.12 -26.71 -9.21
C GLU A 457 0.74 -26.46 -7.97
N LEU A 458 0.53 -25.33 -7.29
CA LEU A 458 1.26 -24.98 -6.06
C LEU A 458 1.07 -26.04 -4.95
N LEU A 459 -0.15 -26.54 -4.77
CA LEU A 459 -0.44 -27.58 -3.79
C LEU A 459 0.11 -28.94 -4.22
N THR A 460 0.00 -29.29 -5.51
CA THR A 460 0.59 -30.51 -6.06
C THR A 460 2.10 -30.52 -5.88
N ASP A 461 2.78 -29.40 -6.14
CA ASP A 461 4.22 -29.22 -5.93
C ASP A 461 4.61 -29.33 -4.45
N ALA A 462 3.89 -28.65 -3.55
CA ALA A 462 4.21 -28.65 -2.13
C ALA A 462 3.93 -30.01 -1.46
N PHE A 463 2.86 -30.71 -1.83
CA PHE A 463 2.40 -31.95 -1.17
C PHE A 463 2.80 -33.23 -1.92
N GLY A 464 3.14 -33.14 -3.20
CA GLY A 464 3.59 -34.26 -4.05
C GLY A 464 2.46 -35.08 -4.67
N PHE A 465 1.21 -34.60 -4.62
CA PHE A 465 0.06 -35.24 -5.24
C PHE A 465 -1.09 -34.25 -5.42
N GLU A 466 -2.02 -34.57 -6.32
CA GLU A 466 -3.12 -33.67 -6.68
C GLU A 466 -4.10 -33.44 -5.52
N PRO A 467 -4.49 -32.18 -5.24
CA PRO A 467 -5.51 -31.87 -4.26
C PRO A 467 -6.91 -32.28 -4.76
N LEU A 468 -7.75 -32.77 -3.86
CA LEU A 468 -9.18 -32.92 -4.11
C LEU A 468 -9.83 -31.55 -4.22
N GLN A 469 -10.64 -31.34 -5.26
CA GLN A 469 -11.29 -30.06 -5.55
C GLN A 469 -12.79 -30.20 -5.44
N LEU A 470 -13.46 -29.20 -4.88
CA LEU A 470 -14.91 -29.14 -4.85
C LEU A 470 -15.43 -27.70 -4.80
N GLU A 471 -16.63 -27.51 -5.34
CA GLU A 471 -17.37 -26.25 -5.30
C GLU A 471 -18.52 -26.27 -4.28
N ALA A 472 -18.50 -25.34 -3.31
CA ALA A 472 -19.61 -25.15 -2.38
C ALA A 472 -20.59 -24.09 -2.93
N THR A 473 -21.88 -24.43 -2.99
CA THR A 473 -22.93 -23.62 -3.65
C THR A 473 -23.48 -22.51 -2.78
N ALA A 474 -24.09 -21.53 -3.46
CA ALA A 474 -24.69 -20.33 -2.90
C ALA A 474 -25.99 -20.53 -2.09
N GLY A 475 -26.13 -19.73 -1.01
CA GLY A 475 -27.26 -19.62 -0.06
C GLY A 475 -26.92 -18.64 1.09
N TYR A 476 -27.52 -18.77 2.28
CA TYR A 476 -27.05 -18.12 3.55
C TYR A 476 -25.69 -18.67 4.02
N GLN A 477 -24.88 -19.19 3.11
CA GLN A 477 -23.60 -19.84 3.39
C GLN A 477 -22.49 -19.05 2.70
N SER A 478 -21.25 -19.29 3.14
CA SER A 478 -20.09 -18.78 2.42
C SER A 478 -19.87 -19.57 1.14
N TRP A 479 -19.77 -18.87 0.02
CA TRP A 479 -19.44 -19.46 -1.27
C TRP A 479 -17.94 -19.71 -1.30
N GLY A 480 -17.49 -20.67 -2.10
CA GLY A 480 -16.08 -20.91 -2.23
C GLY A 480 -15.74 -22.24 -2.85
N ARG A 481 -14.50 -22.30 -3.28
CA ARG A 481 -13.90 -23.44 -3.94
C ARG A 481 -12.81 -23.96 -3.04
N PHE A 482 -12.83 -25.26 -2.83
CA PHE A 482 -11.98 -25.92 -1.85
C PHE A 482 -10.95 -26.77 -2.56
N PHE A 483 -9.70 -26.63 -2.11
CA PHE A 483 -8.59 -27.49 -2.47
C PHE A 483 -8.13 -28.22 -1.21
N ILE A 484 -8.22 -29.55 -1.22
CA ILE A 484 -8.03 -30.39 -0.04
C ILE A 484 -6.85 -31.33 -0.28
N THR A 485 -5.86 -31.30 0.61
CA THR A 485 -4.65 -32.13 0.54
C THR A 485 -4.18 -32.53 1.95
N GLY A 486 -2.97 -33.09 2.09
CA GLY A 486 -2.42 -33.62 3.33
C GLY A 486 -2.53 -35.15 3.42
N SER A 487 -3.27 -35.67 4.40
CA SER A 487 -3.41 -37.12 4.60
C SER A 487 -4.32 -37.77 3.56
N LYS A 488 -3.72 -38.47 2.58
CA LYS A 488 -4.46 -39.28 1.60
C LYS A 488 -5.40 -40.29 2.26
N GLN A 489 -4.95 -40.91 3.34
CA GLN A 489 -5.74 -41.90 4.08
C GLN A 489 -7.01 -41.28 4.68
N LYS A 490 -6.91 -40.11 5.32
CA LYS A 490 -8.09 -39.41 5.87
C LYS A 490 -9.05 -38.94 4.78
N ILE A 491 -8.53 -38.42 3.67
CA ILE A 491 -9.36 -37.97 2.54
C ILE A 491 -10.14 -39.16 1.94
N VAL A 492 -9.48 -40.30 1.69
CA VAL A 492 -10.13 -41.52 1.18
C VAL A 492 -11.15 -42.07 2.19
N ALA A 493 -10.79 -42.11 3.48
CA ALA A 493 -11.70 -42.56 4.53
C ALA A 493 -12.94 -41.66 4.66
N ALA A 494 -12.79 -40.34 4.53
CA ALA A 494 -13.92 -39.41 4.54
C ALA A 494 -14.89 -39.68 3.37
N LEU A 495 -14.34 -39.98 2.19
CA LEU A 495 -15.13 -40.35 1.01
C LEU A 495 -15.75 -41.76 1.10
N ALA A 496 -15.55 -42.51 2.19
CA ALA A 496 -16.29 -43.74 2.47
C ALA A 496 -17.77 -43.45 2.79
N ASP A 497 -18.08 -42.27 3.34
CA ASP A 497 -19.45 -41.80 3.56
C ASP A 497 -20.18 -41.59 2.22
N PRO A 498 -21.26 -42.33 1.93
CA PRO A 498 -22.01 -42.21 0.68
C PRO A 498 -22.56 -40.80 0.43
N ARG A 499 -22.97 -40.08 1.49
CA ARG A 499 -23.54 -38.73 1.36
C ARG A 499 -22.47 -37.73 0.95
N LEU A 500 -21.32 -37.76 1.62
CA LEU A 500 -20.19 -36.90 1.27
C LEU A 500 -19.66 -37.23 -0.13
N ARG A 501 -19.54 -38.52 -0.47
CA ARG A 501 -19.11 -38.94 -1.82
C ARG A 501 -20.03 -38.43 -2.91
N ALA A 502 -21.35 -38.52 -2.74
CA ALA A 502 -22.33 -38.00 -3.68
C ALA A 502 -22.25 -36.46 -3.80
N TYR A 503 -22.08 -35.78 -2.67
CA TYR A 503 -21.88 -34.33 -2.64
C TYR A 503 -20.62 -33.92 -3.42
N VAL A 504 -19.48 -34.56 -3.16
CA VAL A 504 -18.21 -34.28 -3.84
C VAL A 504 -18.33 -34.59 -5.34
N ARG A 505 -18.87 -35.76 -5.72
CA ARG A 505 -19.01 -36.14 -7.14
C ARG A 505 -19.87 -35.18 -7.96
N SER A 506 -20.85 -34.54 -7.35
CA SER A 506 -21.69 -33.56 -8.04
C SER A 506 -21.05 -32.17 -8.15
N ARG A 507 -19.87 -31.96 -7.55
CA ARG A 507 -19.21 -30.64 -7.38
C ARG A 507 -17.73 -30.63 -7.75
N ILE A 508 -17.22 -31.72 -8.33
CA ILE A 508 -15.91 -31.80 -8.98
C ILE A 508 -16.01 -31.29 -10.42
N GLY A 509 -14.87 -31.10 -11.09
CA GLY A 509 -14.84 -30.71 -12.51
C GLY A 509 -14.83 -29.21 -12.75
N MET A 510 -14.29 -28.45 -11.80
CA MET A 510 -14.06 -27.03 -11.96
C MET A 510 -13.10 -26.75 -13.12
N PRO A 511 -13.39 -25.75 -13.97
CA PRO A 511 -12.46 -25.32 -15.01
C PRO A 511 -11.13 -24.85 -14.39
N MET A 512 -10.03 -25.43 -14.85
CA MET A 512 -8.67 -25.07 -14.44
C MET A 512 -7.79 -24.83 -15.65
N GLU A 513 -6.88 -23.87 -15.53
CA GLU A 513 -5.91 -23.56 -16.56
C GLU A 513 -4.52 -23.48 -15.92
N ALA A 514 -3.56 -24.22 -16.47
CA ALA A 514 -2.17 -24.22 -16.04
C ALA A 514 -1.51 -22.86 -16.34
N VAL A 515 -0.83 -22.28 -15.36
CA VAL A 515 -0.14 -20.98 -15.47
C VAL A 515 1.08 -20.94 -14.57
N ALA A 516 1.96 -19.95 -14.78
CA ALA A 516 3.16 -19.79 -13.95
C ALA A 516 2.83 -19.77 -12.44
N MET A 517 3.55 -20.61 -11.69
CA MET A 517 3.53 -20.63 -10.23
C MET A 517 4.16 -19.37 -9.65
N THR A 518 3.61 -18.91 -8.54
CA THR A 518 4.13 -17.78 -7.76
C THR A 518 5.22 -18.23 -6.78
N THR A 519 6.22 -17.37 -6.61
CA THR A 519 7.36 -17.57 -5.70
C THR A 519 7.56 -16.33 -4.84
N ASP A 520 8.37 -16.41 -3.77
CA ASP A 520 8.70 -15.23 -2.98
C ASP A 520 9.43 -14.12 -3.80
N ASP A 521 10.05 -14.44 -4.95
CA ASP A 521 10.67 -13.46 -5.85
C ASP A 521 9.66 -12.84 -6.85
N TRP A 522 8.64 -13.61 -7.25
CA TRP A 522 7.54 -13.18 -8.10
C TRP A 522 6.20 -13.61 -7.46
N PRO A 523 5.68 -12.84 -6.48
CA PRO A 523 4.55 -13.27 -5.65
C PRO A 523 3.18 -12.81 -6.19
N TYR A 524 3.06 -12.39 -7.46
CA TYR A 524 1.84 -11.75 -7.98
C TYR A 524 0.70 -12.75 -8.24
N PHE A 525 0.00 -13.15 -7.18
CA PHE A 525 -1.04 -14.16 -7.22
C PHE A 525 -2.23 -13.82 -8.13
N TYR A 526 -2.51 -12.53 -8.35
CA TYR A 526 -3.58 -12.08 -9.23
C TYR A 526 -3.12 -11.73 -10.64
N GLN A 527 -1.85 -11.96 -10.97
CA GLN A 527 -1.33 -11.77 -12.31
C GLN A 527 -1.20 -13.12 -13.02
N ARG A 528 -1.78 -13.25 -14.22
CA ARG A 528 -1.82 -14.53 -14.95
C ARG A 528 -0.43 -15.05 -15.30
N ASN A 529 0.44 -14.21 -15.88
CA ASN A 529 1.81 -14.56 -16.23
C ASN A 529 2.76 -13.37 -16.01
N PRO A 530 4.07 -13.60 -15.81
CA PRO A 530 5.07 -12.53 -15.76
C PRO A 530 4.97 -11.61 -16.98
N GLY A 531 4.91 -10.31 -16.74
CA GLY A 531 4.74 -9.30 -17.79
C GLY A 531 4.26 -7.97 -17.22
N LEU A 532 4.23 -6.94 -18.05
CA LEU A 532 3.57 -5.68 -17.71
C LEU A 532 2.13 -5.70 -18.22
N PRO A 533 1.11 -5.71 -17.35
CA PRO A 533 -0.27 -5.57 -17.78
C PRO A 533 -0.47 -4.28 -18.56
N MET A 534 -1.26 -4.32 -19.64
CA MET A 534 -1.50 -3.14 -20.49
C MET A 534 -2.05 -1.96 -19.68
N SER A 535 -2.94 -2.20 -18.72
CA SER A 535 -3.47 -1.14 -17.84
C SER A 535 -2.37 -0.44 -17.04
N VAL A 536 -1.43 -1.20 -16.47
CA VAL A 536 -0.28 -0.67 -15.71
C VAL A 536 0.66 0.10 -16.64
N ALA A 537 0.96 -0.44 -17.82
CA ALA A 537 1.81 0.22 -18.81
C ALA A 537 1.19 1.54 -19.33
N THR A 538 -0.10 1.53 -19.67
CA THR A 538 -0.83 2.72 -20.14
C THR A 538 -0.87 3.80 -19.07
N ILE A 539 -1.14 3.45 -17.81
CA ILE A 539 -1.19 4.44 -16.72
C ILE A 539 0.20 4.95 -16.35
N SER A 540 1.21 4.09 -16.37
CA SER A 540 2.61 4.51 -16.20
C SER A 540 3.04 5.50 -17.27
N LEU A 541 2.73 5.22 -18.54
CA LEU A 541 2.99 6.14 -19.65
C LEU A 541 2.23 7.45 -19.50
N LEU A 542 0.94 7.38 -19.17
CA LEU A 542 0.10 8.56 -18.93
C LEU A 542 0.70 9.44 -17.82
N LEU A 543 1.08 8.85 -16.68
CA LEU A 543 1.73 9.54 -15.57
C LEU A 543 3.03 10.22 -15.97
N ILE A 544 3.87 9.54 -16.74
CA ILE A 544 5.11 10.12 -17.27
C ILE A 544 4.79 11.33 -18.15
N VAL A 545 3.86 11.19 -19.12
CA VAL A 545 3.46 12.27 -20.02
C VAL A 545 2.92 13.47 -19.24
N ILE A 546 2.05 13.25 -18.25
CA ILE A 546 1.50 14.33 -17.42
C ILE A 546 2.60 15.03 -16.63
N SER A 547 3.53 14.25 -16.05
CA SER A 547 4.64 14.80 -15.28
C SER A 547 5.54 15.67 -16.15
N LEU A 548 5.81 15.23 -17.39
CA LEU A 548 6.55 16.01 -18.39
C LEU A 548 5.80 17.29 -18.79
N LEU A 549 4.50 17.21 -19.05
CA LEU A 549 3.68 18.38 -19.39
C LEU A 549 3.61 19.39 -18.23
N ALA A 550 3.49 18.91 -16.99
CA ALA A 550 3.50 19.75 -15.79
C ALA A 550 4.85 20.46 -15.61
N ALA A 551 5.96 19.73 -15.82
CA ALA A 551 7.31 20.29 -15.82
C ALA A 551 7.47 21.38 -16.91
N GLN A 552 7.05 21.10 -18.15
CA GLN A 552 7.12 22.07 -19.25
C GLN A 552 6.31 23.34 -18.97
N ARG A 553 5.12 23.21 -18.36
CA ARG A 553 4.25 24.35 -18.03
C ARG A 553 4.88 25.33 -17.05
N ILE A 554 5.79 24.89 -16.19
CA ILE A 554 6.50 25.76 -15.26
C ILE A 554 7.81 26.33 -15.83
N GLY A 555 8.16 25.95 -17.07
CA GLY A 555 9.38 26.35 -17.77
C GLY A 555 10.54 25.38 -17.61
N LEU A 556 10.32 24.21 -17.00
CA LEU A 556 11.39 23.25 -16.73
C LEU A 556 11.81 22.52 -18.01
N GLY A 557 12.98 22.90 -18.54
CA GLY A 557 13.62 22.21 -19.66
C GLY A 557 14.44 21.00 -19.22
N PHE A 558 14.73 20.08 -20.14
CA PHE A 558 15.65 18.95 -19.89
C PHE A 558 17.05 19.42 -19.44
N ALA A 559 17.49 20.62 -19.85
CA ALA A 559 18.77 21.20 -19.45
C ALA A 559 18.80 21.65 -17.97
N GLU A 560 17.65 21.95 -17.37
CA GLU A 560 17.54 22.38 -15.97
C GLU A 560 17.42 21.18 -15.01
N LEU A 561 17.16 19.99 -15.55
CA LEU A 561 17.13 18.74 -14.80
C LEU A 561 18.55 18.31 -14.44
N ARG A 562 18.87 18.24 -13.16
CA ARG A 562 20.16 17.73 -12.69
C ARG A 562 20.14 16.20 -12.73
N LEU A 563 20.54 15.65 -13.87
CA LEU A 563 20.48 14.21 -14.16
C LEU A 563 21.08 13.32 -13.05
N GLU A 564 22.19 13.73 -12.44
CA GLU A 564 22.78 13.00 -11.31
C GLU A 564 21.78 12.83 -10.15
N PHE A 565 21.12 13.90 -9.72
CA PHE A 565 20.14 13.86 -8.62
C PHE A 565 18.88 13.10 -9.00
N PHE A 566 18.44 13.23 -10.25
CA PHE A 566 17.34 12.45 -10.81
C PHE A 566 17.62 10.95 -10.74
N LEU A 567 18.79 10.49 -11.19
CA LEU A 567 19.17 9.09 -11.14
C LEU A 567 19.35 8.58 -9.70
N LEU A 568 19.90 9.41 -8.79
CA LEU A 568 19.96 9.09 -7.36
C LEU A 568 18.56 8.88 -6.77
N GLY A 569 17.59 9.71 -7.15
CA GLY A 569 16.21 9.61 -6.68
C GLY A 569 15.52 8.36 -7.19
N ALA A 570 15.67 8.07 -8.48
CA ALA A 570 15.13 6.87 -9.10
C ALA A 570 15.71 5.59 -8.47
N GLY A 571 17.03 5.57 -8.25
CA GLY A 571 17.72 4.47 -7.60
C GLY A 571 17.33 4.28 -6.14
N PHE A 572 17.18 5.39 -5.38
CA PHE A 572 16.73 5.35 -3.99
C PHE A 572 15.30 4.80 -3.87
N MET A 573 14.36 5.31 -4.66
CA MET A 573 12.95 4.87 -4.58
C MET A 573 12.80 3.37 -4.91
N LEU A 574 13.50 2.88 -5.94
CA LEU A 574 13.48 1.45 -6.28
C LEU A 574 14.13 0.58 -5.19
N LEU A 575 15.25 1.06 -4.61
CA LEU A 575 15.91 0.38 -3.51
C LEU A 575 15.00 0.31 -2.28
N GLU A 576 14.33 1.40 -1.93
CA GLU A 576 13.34 1.46 -0.85
C GLU A 576 12.19 0.47 -1.07
N ALA A 577 11.55 0.49 -2.24
CA ALA A 577 10.46 -0.43 -2.58
C ALA A 577 10.88 -1.90 -2.44
N GLN A 578 12.11 -2.22 -2.85
CA GLN A 578 12.68 -3.56 -2.73
C GLN A 578 12.93 -3.95 -1.27
N ILE A 579 13.47 -3.04 -0.46
CA ILE A 579 13.70 -3.27 0.97
C ILE A 579 12.38 -3.49 1.68
N ILE A 580 11.36 -2.67 1.43
CA ILE A 580 10.02 -2.80 2.02
C ILE A 580 9.43 -4.18 1.69
N SER A 581 9.46 -4.57 0.42
CA SER A 581 8.91 -5.85 -0.04
C SER A 581 9.60 -7.05 0.62
N ARG A 582 10.94 -7.02 0.74
CA ARG A 582 11.71 -8.09 1.39
C ARG A 582 11.58 -8.10 2.91
N MET A 583 11.48 -6.94 3.55
CA MET A 583 11.21 -6.85 4.99
C MET A 583 9.81 -7.39 5.32
N ALA A 584 8.83 -7.13 4.45
CA ALA A 584 7.49 -7.67 4.58
C ALA A 584 7.46 -9.21 4.51
N LEU A 585 8.33 -9.83 3.71
CA LEU A 585 8.52 -11.29 3.73
C LEU A 585 9.09 -11.82 5.06
N LEU A 586 9.97 -11.07 5.71
CA LEU A 586 10.66 -11.49 6.93
C LEU A 586 9.82 -11.29 8.21
N PHE A 587 9.03 -10.22 8.26
CA PHE A 587 8.32 -9.76 9.46
C PHE A 587 6.81 -9.67 9.27
N GLY A 588 6.29 -10.03 8.09
CA GLY A 588 4.89 -9.88 7.72
C GLY A 588 4.59 -8.56 7.01
N THR A 589 3.55 -8.58 6.19
CA THR A 589 3.08 -7.43 5.40
C THR A 589 2.20 -6.48 6.24
N THR A 590 2.66 -6.17 7.45
CA THR A 590 1.96 -5.23 8.32
C THR A 590 2.38 -3.80 8.02
N TRP A 591 1.45 -2.87 8.17
CA TRP A 591 1.76 -1.46 8.02
C TRP A 591 2.80 -0.98 9.07
N VAL A 592 2.84 -1.64 10.24
CA VAL A 592 3.82 -1.39 11.30
C VAL A 592 5.23 -1.70 10.82
N VAL A 593 5.41 -2.86 10.19
CA VAL A 593 6.70 -3.24 9.57
C VAL A 593 7.10 -2.19 8.54
N ASN A 594 6.18 -1.75 7.67
CA ASN A 594 6.48 -0.71 6.68
C ASN A 594 6.88 0.62 7.33
N SER A 595 6.16 1.08 8.37
CA SER A 595 6.52 2.31 9.09
C SER A 595 7.88 2.21 9.78
N VAL A 596 8.20 1.06 10.38
CA VAL A 596 9.50 0.81 11.01
C VAL A 596 10.61 0.79 9.96
N VAL A 597 10.40 0.14 8.82
CA VAL A 597 11.37 0.11 7.73
C VAL A 597 11.67 1.53 7.24
N ILE A 598 10.65 2.33 6.91
CA ILE A 598 10.83 3.72 6.50
C ILE A 598 11.56 4.52 7.59
N ALA A 599 11.18 4.36 8.86
CA ALA A 599 11.87 5.01 9.98
C ALA A 599 13.37 4.65 10.05
N VAL A 600 13.70 3.38 9.88
CA VAL A 600 15.10 2.91 9.82
C VAL A 600 15.83 3.53 8.63
N LEU A 601 15.22 3.59 7.44
CA LEU A 601 15.83 4.21 6.27
C LEU A 601 16.13 5.70 6.50
N LEU A 602 15.18 6.45 7.07
CA LEU A 602 15.37 7.86 7.40
C LEU A 602 16.46 8.06 8.47
N LEU A 603 16.50 7.21 9.49
CA LEU A 603 17.56 7.25 10.51
C LEU A 603 18.94 6.92 9.93
N LEU A 604 19.04 6.02 8.95
CA LEU A 604 20.29 5.74 8.24
C LEU A 604 20.74 6.94 7.40
N ILE A 605 19.81 7.70 6.80
CA ILE A 605 20.13 8.95 6.11
C ILE A 605 20.67 9.99 7.11
N VAL A 606 20.04 10.13 8.28
CA VAL A 606 20.53 11.03 9.34
C VAL A 606 21.91 10.60 9.84
N ALA A 607 22.14 9.29 10.02
CA ALA A 607 23.44 8.75 10.39
C ALA A 607 24.51 9.05 9.31
N ALA A 608 24.16 8.91 8.03
CA ALA A 608 25.03 9.27 6.92
C ALA A 608 25.38 10.77 6.94
N ASN A 609 24.39 11.64 7.17
CA ASN A 609 24.61 13.09 7.31
C ASN A 609 25.56 13.42 8.47
N ALA A 610 25.35 12.79 9.63
CA ALA A 610 26.20 12.98 10.81
C ALA A 610 27.65 12.55 10.55
N ILE A 611 27.85 11.43 9.86
CA ILE A 611 29.18 10.93 9.49
C ILE A 611 29.86 11.85 8.49
N VAL A 612 29.13 12.37 7.49
CA VAL A 612 29.69 13.35 6.54
C VAL A 612 30.01 14.68 7.22
N ALA A 613 29.20 15.12 8.19
CA ALA A 613 29.49 16.30 9.00
C ALA A 613 30.76 16.12 9.84
N ALA A 614 30.95 14.95 10.44
CA ALA A 614 32.13 14.62 11.24
C ALA A 614 33.39 14.37 10.39
N ARG A 615 33.23 13.77 9.20
CA ARG A 615 34.32 13.45 8.28
C ARG A 615 34.01 13.92 6.86
N PRO A 616 34.23 15.22 6.55
CA PRO A 616 33.93 15.78 5.23
C PRO A 616 34.77 15.21 4.07
N ARG A 617 35.85 14.49 4.36
CA ARG A 617 36.78 13.93 3.36
C ARG A 617 36.42 12.51 2.89
N ILE A 618 35.27 11.96 3.31
CA ILE A 618 34.84 10.64 2.84
C ILE A 618 34.72 10.65 1.30
N SER A 619 35.33 9.65 0.68
CA SER A 619 35.32 9.49 -0.78
C SER A 619 33.92 9.09 -1.25
N VAL A 620 33.37 9.89 -2.17
CA VAL A 620 32.09 9.61 -2.82
C VAL A 620 32.20 8.35 -3.68
N ASP A 621 33.35 8.11 -4.31
CA ASP A 621 33.60 6.92 -5.12
C ASP A 621 33.57 5.63 -4.27
N LEU A 622 34.10 5.69 -3.04
CA LEU A 622 34.03 4.56 -2.11
C LEU A 622 32.58 4.30 -1.67
N ALA A 623 31.77 5.36 -1.48
CA ALA A 623 30.36 5.21 -1.15
C ALA A 623 29.58 4.57 -2.32
N TYR A 624 29.82 4.96 -3.57
CA TYR A 624 29.24 4.27 -4.74
C TYR A 624 29.65 2.80 -4.81
N ALA A 625 30.94 2.49 -4.58
CA ALA A 625 31.40 1.10 -4.51
C ALA A 625 30.67 0.33 -3.40
N GLY A 626 30.48 0.94 -2.23
CA GLY A 626 29.68 0.39 -1.13
C GLY A 626 28.24 0.06 -1.53
N ILE A 627 27.56 0.93 -2.27
CA ILE A 627 26.22 0.67 -2.81
C ILE A 627 26.24 -0.57 -3.71
N ILE A 628 27.14 -0.63 -4.69
CA ILE A 628 27.19 -1.74 -5.66
C ILE A 628 27.51 -3.07 -4.97
N VAL A 629 28.46 -3.08 -4.02
CA VAL A 629 28.78 -4.29 -3.23
C VAL A 629 27.56 -4.73 -2.41
N CYS A 630 26.89 -3.80 -1.73
CA CYS A 630 25.69 -4.13 -0.95
C CYS A 630 24.56 -4.65 -1.85
N VAL A 631 24.33 -4.03 -3.00
CA VAL A 631 23.32 -4.48 -3.98
C VAL A 631 23.66 -5.87 -4.53
N ALA A 632 24.94 -6.15 -4.79
CA ALA A 632 25.40 -7.48 -5.21
C ALA A 632 25.18 -8.53 -4.12
N VAL A 633 25.48 -8.22 -2.85
CA VAL A 633 25.18 -9.10 -1.71
C VAL A 633 23.68 -9.36 -1.62
N ASN A 634 22.85 -8.32 -1.74
CA ASN A 634 21.39 -8.44 -1.76
C ASN A 634 20.87 -9.27 -2.95
N TYR A 635 21.56 -9.25 -4.08
CA TYR A 635 21.21 -10.06 -5.24
C TYR A 635 21.60 -11.52 -5.06
N LEU A 636 22.71 -11.81 -4.40
CA LEU A 636 23.26 -13.17 -4.25
C LEU A 636 22.67 -13.93 -3.06
N VAL A 637 22.39 -13.24 -1.94
CA VAL A 637 21.88 -13.85 -0.71
C VAL A 637 20.37 -14.14 -0.83
N PRO A 638 19.93 -15.41 -0.77
CA PRO A 638 18.51 -15.74 -0.76
C PRO A 638 17.83 -15.23 0.51
N ILE A 639 16.62 -14.68 0.37
CA ILE A 639 15.85 -14.16 1.51
C ILE A 639 15.59 -15.23 2.57
N GLN A 640 15.50 -16.50 2.15
CA GLN A 640 15.27 -17.64 3.04
C GLN A 640 16.37 -17.83 4.08
N SER A 641 17.60 -17.43 3.74
CA SER A 641 18.75 -17.48 4.67
C SER A 641 18.66 -16.49 5.83
N LEU A 642 17.76 -15.50 5.73
CA LEU A 642 17.57 -14.46 6.74
C LEU A 642 16.48 -14.82 7.77
N PHE A 643 15.82 -15.98 7.66
CA PHE A 643 14.82 -16.43 8.66
C PHE A 643 15.49 -17.03 9.91
N TYR A 644 16.11 -16.17 10.72
CA TYR A 644 16.61 -16.57 12.04
C TYR A 644 15.46 -16.75 13.03
N ARG A 645 15.60 -17.72 13.95
CA ARG A 645 14.62 -17.99 15.03
C ARG A 645 14.48 -16.83 16.01
N SER A 646 15.61 -16.19 16.36
CA SER A 646 15.61 -15.02 17.22
C SER A 646 15.14 -13.80 16.43
N PHE A 647 14.07 -13.16 16.91
CA PHE A 647 13.56 -11.92 16.32
C PHE A 647 14.65 -10.84 16.23
N PHE A 648 15.43 -10.63 17.30
CA PHE A 648 16.48 -9.61 17.34
C PHE A 648 17.62 -9.91 16.37
N THR A 649 18.05 -11.18 16.26
CA THR A 649 19.07 -11.58 15.29
C THR A 649 18.57 -11.37 13.87
N ARG A 650 17.33 -11.80 13.58
CA ARG A 650 16.70 -11.59 12.27
C ARG A 650 16.61 -10.10 11.92
N ALA A 651 16.08 -9.27 12.83
CA ALA A 651 15.96 -7.84 12.65
C ALA A 651 17.31 -7.19 12.37
N THR A 652 18.31 -7.46 13.21
CA THR A 652 19.64 -6.85 13.08
C THR A 652 20.32 -7.25 11.77
N VAL A 653 20.36 -8.55 11.46
CA VAL A 653 21.03 -9.05 10.24
C VAL A 653 20.30 -8.60 8.98
N ALA A 654 18.96 -8.66 8.97
CA ALA A 654 18.17 -8.18 7.83
C ALA A 654 18.35 -6.69 7.60
N THR A 655 18.34 -5.86 8.66
CA THR A 655 18.59 -4.42 8.53
C THR A 655 20.00 -4.14 8.02
N LEU A 656 21.02 -4.84 8.53
CA LEU A 656 22.40 -4.65 8.07
C LEU A 656 22.61 -5.09 6.63
N ILE A 657 21.98 -6.17 6.17
CA ILE A 657 22.17 -6.64 4.79
C ILE A 657 21.30 -5.84 3.82
N LEU A 658 20.01 -5.68 4.12
CA LEU A 658 19.04 -5.09 3.20
C LEU A 658 19.11 -3.55 3.18
N CYS A 659 19.31 -2.89 4.33
CA CYS A 659 19.21 -1.43 4.43
C CYS A 659 20.56 -0.68 4.31
N LEU A 660 21.70 -1.36 4.47
CA LEU A 660 23.02 -0.73 4.36
C LEU A 660 23.30 0.01 3.03
N PRO A 661 22.83 -0.43 1.84
CA PRO A 661 23.02 0.37 0.63
C PRO A 661 22.36 1.77 0.73
N VAL A 662 21.30 1.94 1.53
CA VAL A 662 20.68 3.26 1.77
C VAL A 662 21.61 4.17 2.58
N PHE A 663 22.37 3.64 3.53
CA PHE A 663 23.36 4.41 4.27
C PHE A 663 24.44 4.97 3.34
N PHE A 664 24.98 4.14 2.43
CA PHE A 664 25.95 4.60 1.43
C PHE A 664 25.33 5.59 0.43
N ALA A 665 24.09 5.35 -0.01
CA ALA A 665 23.34 6.29 -0.85
C ALA A 665 23.15 7.65 -0.14
N GLY A 666 22.89 7.66 1.17
CA GLY A 666 22.82 8.86 1.99
C GLY A 666 24.13 9.65 1.99
N ILE A 667 25.27 8.97 2.13
CA ILE A 667 26.61 9.60 2.05
C ILE A 667 26.81 10.25 0.68
N VAL A 668 26.50 9.53 -0.41
CA VAL A 668 26.59 10.06 -1.77
C VAL A 668 25.72 11.30 -1.91
N PHE A 669 24.45 11.21 -1.54
CA PHE A 669 23.48 12.28 -1.69
C PHE A 669 23.90 13.54 -0.94
N VAL A 670 24.19 13.45 0.36
CA VAL A 670 24.53 14.65 1.17
C VAL A 670 25.84 15.30 0.73
N ARG A 671 26.82 14.52 0.27
CA ARG A 671 28.09 15.06 -0.29
C ARG A 671 27.84 15.82 -1.59
N ARG A 672 27.03 15.27 -2.49
CA ARG A 672 26.67 15.92 -3.76
C ARG A 672 25.77 17.12 -3.53
N PHE A 673 24.85 17.05 -2.58
CA PHE A 673 23.95 18.14 -2.23
C PHE A 673 24.71 19.32 -1.61
N ALA A 674 25.70 19.03 -0.75
CA ALA A 674 26.62 20.04 -0.24
C ALA A 674 27.47 20.67 -1.34
N ALA A 675 27.96 19.89 -2.31
CA ALA A 675 28.69 20.40 -3.47
C ALA A 675 27.80 21.24 -4.42
N ALA A 676 26.48 21.04 -4.37
CA ALA A 676 25.48 21.83 -5.06
C ALA A 676 24.94 23.00 -4.22
N SER A 677 25.60 23.36 -3.11
CA SER A 677 25.20 24.45 -2.21
C SER A 677 23.76 24.34 -1.70
N PHE A 678 23.26 23.11 -1.51
CA PHE A 678 21.90 22.84 -1.06
C PHE A 678 20.79 23.44 -1.94
N ALA A 679 21.08 23.65 -3.23
CA ALA A 679 20.15 24.21 -4.21
C ALA A 679 18.82 23.44 -4.28
N ALA A 680 17.70 24.14 -4.24
CA ALA A 680 16.37 23.54 -4.24
C ALA A 680 16.10 22.74 -5.53
N GLU A 681 16.72 23.13 -6.66
CA GLU A 681 16.60 22.38 -7.91
C GLU A 681 17.22 20.97 -7.81
N ALA A 682 18.22 20.76 -6.94
CA ALA A 682 18.83 19.45 -6.74
C ALA A 682 17.89 18.48 -6.02
N ILE A 683 17.20 18.93 -4.96
CA ILE A 683 16.18 18.12 -4.29
C ILE A 683 14.94 17.95 -5.19
N GLY A 684 14.58 18.97 -5.98
CA GLY A 684 13.53 18.88 -6.99
C GLY A 684 13.81 17.80 -8.04
N SER A 685 15.02 17.80 -8.63
CA SER A 685 15.48 16.75 -9.54
C SER A 685 15.43 15.37 -8.87
N ASN A 686 15.83 15.27 -7.60
CA ASN A 686 15.82 14.03 -6.86
C ASN A 686 14.41 13.46 -6.68
N LEU A 687 13.42 14.29 -6.34
CA LEU A 687 12.03 13.86 -6.20
C LEU A 687 11.37 13.49 -7.53
N LEU A 688 11.67 14.21 -8.62
CA LEU A 688 11.24 13.80 -9.97
C LEU A 688 11.88 12.46 -10.37
N GLY A 689 13.11 12.22 -9.94
CA GLY A 689 13.78 10.93 -10.05
C GLY A 689 13.07 9.84 -9.27
N ALA A 690 12.73 10.10 -8.01
CA ALA A 690 11.98 9.18 -7.16
C ALA A 690 10.63 8.81 -7.78
N LEU A 691 9.93 9.76 -8.40
CA LEU A 691 8.73 9.49 -9.19
C LEU A 691 9.00 8.47 -10.31
N ALA A 692 10.06 8.69 -11.12
CA ALA A 692 10.42 7.75 -12.17
C ALA A 692 10.78 6.36 -11.62
N GLY A 693 11.47 6.31 -10.47
CA GLY A 693 11.74 5.07 -9.74
C GLY A 693 10.46 4.36 -9.28
N GLY A 694 9.48 5.10 -8.73
CA GLY A 694 8.19 4.56 -8.31
C GLY A 694 7.32 4.05 -9.46
N VAL A 695 7.47 4.60 -10.66
CA VAL A 695 6.88 4.05 -11.90
C VAL A 695 7.64 2.80 -12.34
N ALA A 696 8.99 2.85 -12.35
CA ALA A 696 9.85 1.73 -12.71
C ALA A 696 9.70 0.52 -11.77
N GLU A 697 9.19 0.71 -10.55
CA GLU A 697 8.86 -0.36 -9.62
C GLU A 697 7.94 -1.41 -10.28
N SER A 698 7.04 -1.00 -11.17
CA SER A 698 6.14 -1.90 -11.91
C SER A 698 6.87 -2.94 -12.76
N LEU A 699 8.16 -2.73 -13.10
CA LEU A 699 8.99 -3.72 -13.80
C LEU A 699 9.15 -5.02 -13.01
N SER A 700 8.95 -4.99 -11.69
CA SER A 700 8.94 -6.18 -10.84
C SER A 700 7.83 -7.17 -11.21
N LEU A 701 6.70 -6.72 -11.78
CA LEU A 701 5.62 -7.57 -12.32
C LEU A 701 6.10 -8.45 -13.49
N TRP A 702 7.14 -8.01 -14.18
CA TRP A 702 7.74 -8.73 -15.29
C TRP A 702 8.99 -9.50 -14.89
N LEU A 703 9.91 -8.85 -14.16
CA LEU A 703 11.25 -9.37 -13.92
C LEU A 703 11.42 -10.07 -12.56
N GLY A 704 10.50 -9.86 -11.60
CA GLY A 704 10.68 -10.25 -10.21
C GLY A 704 11.52 -9.25 -9.38
N PHE A 705 11.53 -9.41 -8.06
CA PHE A 705 12.21 -8.48 -7.15
C PHE A 705 13.73 -8.54 -7.24
N ARG A 706 14.30 -9.72 -7.49
CA ARG A 706 15.74 -9.91 -7.58
C ARG A 706 16.34 -9.18 -8.78
N ALA A 707 15.69 -9.24 -9.95
CA ALA A 707 16.16 -8.54 -11.14
C ALA A 707 16.09 -7.01 -11.00
N LEU A 708 15.16 -6.49 -10.20
CA LEU A 708 15.04 -5.04 -9.95
C LEU A 708 16.30 -4.45 -9.30
N LEU A 709 17.04 -5.24 -8.51
CA LEU A 709 18.33 -4.82 -7.95
C LEU A 709 19.38 -4.51 -9.03
N ALA A 710 19.34 -5.19 -10.18
CA ALA A 710 20.23 -4.87 -11.29
C ALA A 710 19.89 -3.49 -11.90
N VAL A 711 18.60 -3.13 -11.95
CA VAL A 711 18.16 -1.80 -12.38
C VAL A 711 18.61 -0.74 -11.37
N VAL A 712 18.51 -1.01 -10.06
CA VAL A 712 19.05 -0.14 -9.02
C VAL A 712 20.55 0.09 -9.21
N ALA A 713 21.33 -0.97 -9.43
CA ALA A 713 22.77 -0.87 -9.68
C ALA A 713 23.06 0.00 -10.92
N ALA A 714 22.34 -0.21 -12.02
CA ALA A 714 22.50 0.57 -13.24
C ALA A 714 22.21 2.06 -13.03
N LEU A 715 21.16 2.41 -12.26
CA LEU A 715 20.83 3.80 -11.93
C LEU A 715 21.92 4.48 -11.10
N TYR A 716 22.45 3.81 -10.07
CA TYR A 716 23.55 4.37 -9.27
C TYR A 716 24.86 4.48 -10.06
N LEU A 717 25.18 3.54 -10.95
CA LEU A 717 26.31 3.65 -11.87
C LEU A 717 26.12 4.82 -12.86
N GLY A 718 24.91 4.98 -13.39
CA GLY A 718 24.56 6.13 -14.24
C GLY A 718 24.73 7.45 -13.50
N ALA A 719 24.26 7.54 -12.25
CA ALA A 719 24.44 8.72 -11.39
C ALA A 719 25.93 9.02 -11.16
N TRP A 720 26.74 7.99 -10.91
CA TRP A 720 28.18 8.15 -10.71
C TRP A 720 28.89 8.71 -11.95
N VAL A 721 28.53 8.22 -13.14
CA VAL A 721 29.07 8.72 -14.41
C VAL A 721 28.64 10.17 -14.67
N ALA A 722 27.35 10.48 -14.49
CA ALA A 722 26.80 11.83 -14.64
C ALA A 722 27.45 12.84 -13.68
N GLY A 723 27.73 12.42 -12.43
CA GLY A 723 28.42 13.25 -11.45
C GLY A 723 29.91 13.49 -11.73
N ARG A 724 30.52 12.71 -12.63
CA ARG A 724 31.93 12.86 -13.06
C ARG A 724 32.11 13.69 -14.32
N SER A 725 31.12 13.69 -15.23
CA SER A 725 31.13 14.57 -16.41
C SER A 725 30.97 16.04 -16.00
N LEU A 726 30.12 16.33 -15.01
CA LEU A 726 29.95 17.68 -14.47
C LEU A 726 31.21 18.20 -13.76
N ALA A 727 31.89 17.34 -13.00
CA ALA A 727 33.13 17.69 -12.30
C ALA A 727 34.32 17.95 -13.25
N ARG A 728 34.33 17.33 -14.43
CA ARG A 728 35.33 17.58 -15.49
C ARG A 728 35.09 18.88 -16.24
N PHE A 729 33.82 19.26 -16.46
CA PHE A 729 33.47 20.52 -17.10
C PHE A 729 33.84 21.74 -16.22
N VAL A 730 33.62 21.64 -14.91
CA VAL A 730 33.98 22.69 -13.94
C VAL A 730 35.49 22.79 -13.68
N ARG A 731 36.27 21.73 -13.99
CA ARG A 731 37.73 21.69 -13.82
C ARG A 731 38.54 21.97 -15.10
N SER A 732 37.90 22.30 -16.22
CA SER A 732 38.62 22.79 -17.41
C SER A 732 39.05 24.24 -17.18
N PRO A 733 40.35 24.55 -17.15
CA PRO A 733 40.81 25.94 -17.13
C PRO A 733 40.66 26.51 -18.55
N SER A 734 39.54 27.20 -18.79
CA SER A 734 39.43 28.18 -19.88
C SER A 734 38.65 29.40 -19.37
N HIS A 735 39.41 30.36 -18.81
CA HIS A 735 39.17 31.80 -18.65
C HIS A 735 37.79 32.29 -19.14
N THR A 736 36.87 32.84 -18.32
CA THR A 736 36.92 34.07 -17.49
C THR A 736 38.03 35.08 -17.77
N ALA A 737 37.73 36.04 -18.64
CA ALA A 737 37.93 37.48 -18.42
C ALA A 737 36.94 38.24 -19.33
N GLU A 738 36.35 39.32 -18.84
CA GLU A 738 35.31 40.18 -19.49
C GLU A 738 33.91 39.53 -19.55
N GLU A 739 32.80 40.08 -19.03
CA GLU A 739 32.42 41.39 -18.51
C GLU A 739 31.50 41.20 -17.29
N ARG A 740 31.72 41.96 -16.21
CA ARG A 740 30.66 42.33 -15.27
C ARG A 740 30.73 43.84 -15.11
N ALA A 741 29.93 44.56 -15.88
CA ALA A 741 29.60 45.94 -15.57
C ALA A 741 28.58 45.99 -14.41
N PRO A 742 28.65 46.97 -13.50
CA PRO A 742 27.75 47.07 -12.37
C PRO A 742 26.50 47.87 -12.74
N TYR A 743 25.32 47.28 -12.58
CA TYR A 743 24.04 47.97 -12.30
C TYR A 743 23.13 47.07 -11.49
#